data_AF-C9YZI2-F1
#
_entry.id   AF-C9YZI2-F1
#
_cell.length_a   1.000
_cell.length_b   1.000
_cell.length_c   1.000
_cell.angle_alpha   90.00
_cell.angle_beta   90.00
_cell.angle_gamma   90.00
#
_symmetry.space_group_name_H-M   'P 1'
#
loop_
_entity.id
_entity.type
_entity.pdbx_description
1 polymer ?
#
loop_
_entity_poly.entity_id
_entity_poly.type
_entity_poly.pdbx_seq_one_letter_code
_entity_poly.pdbx_strand_id
1 'polypeptide(L)'
;MSVHSHTSVHQDTAPEFPRHVVTAVLVAHDGARWLPDALAGLLGQERPVQSAMAADTGSADDSARLLSDALGADRVLHLARRTGFGQAVEEANRTAGVLTEDDLAYLRRPSGWDPVTRTWRDDAYDMPELPHGEPVQWLWLLHDDCAPEPGALAQLLRAVENERELGRDDVAVVGPKLRGWYDRRQLLEVGVTIADSGRRWTGLDRREQDQGQHDHVKPSLAVSTAGMLIRRDVFEELGGFDRRLPLMRDDIDLCWRATTAGHRVLVAPEAVVRHAEAASRERRTVDCVGRSAASPHMVDKAGAVYTLLVNSRTAQLPWVLLRIVLGTLLRTVAYLVGKVPGQAVDEIRGLLSTLLRPERIIAGRRARGRSQLDKGELRPLFPPPGATVRATVEQVAGDLFGSSDAETPQAGRHGGAVEPGSGDDDAEFLQVERFARLKRIARAPGPVLFALLLLASLLACRELLGGGALAGGTLLPAPADSAALWSRYLDGWHPVGTGGSEAAPPYLAIVAMLGSLLFGSAGLAVTVLLVASVPLAGFTAYFASRSLVESRLLRAWAAVVYAFLPAVTGALATGRIGTAVLAVLLPLAARGGAAAAGLTHRTGARGTWRATWAYALLLTITTAFTPVVWPLALLLGLGVLVVRRREITAYGPRFVAQLGTPLLMLAPWSLTLLPFGFFEEAGLEYGGSPASATDLLGISPGGPGTVGGLTLVGVVLAALAALLRAERQPAIRTAWTAALVALVLAVLSNGSTWAGPSTLVYGIALLAAALLGADGARHRVAEQSFGWRQPVAVLIALAAAVGPLLAAAGWVLGGADGPLERRDPVQVPAFVAEESVTRDQARTLVLDSDSTAEVGYTLVRGSGVRLGDAELTAAAGDNERLDKVVAHLVAGSGADQSDELGGFAVRYVLVRPGSPREVSRVLDATPGLSRLSQQDGSALWRVDRQVSRVTVETGSGVPKAVAAGPVEVHTTLPAGGPGRLLRLADTADESWTATLNGKPLTPTTVDGWAQGFRLPEAGGRLDVTFDAPVTHTGRLWAQGALAVVLVVLALPGRRRDVDDDLPDEPVAVPAQDVTGDGRRARRLRAQAEAEAEQPTDPGLPDLPQEVPVAAPVPQQQAYGEWDAAPADAGAGYGQYDQQFQGAQQQYPAGAYDQQHYQADPYQGGQYDPYASYGGTTAPYDQTYTQGYDATYDPSHGTGADSERRDGSQQ
;
A
#
# COMPACT_ATOMS: atom_id res chain seq x y z
N MET A 1 -44.15 9.40 -31.53
CA MET A 1 -44.55 10.61 -32.28
C MET A 1 -43.26 11.25 -32.80
N SER A 2 -43.25 11.80 -34.01
CA SER A 2 -42.05 12.40 -34.60
C SER A 2 -42.01 13.91 -34.31
N VAL A 3 -40.83 14.52 -34.48
CA VAL A 3 -40.66 15.99 -34.31
C VAL A 3 -41.68 16.78 -35.14
N HIS A 4 -41.97 16.33 -36.37
CA HIS A 4 -42.91 16.97 -37.30
C HIS A 4 -44.33 17.19 -36.74
N SER A 5 -44.79 16.35 -35.80
CA SER A 5 -46.12 16.51 -35.17
C SER A 5 -46.12 17.46 -33.96
N HIS A 6 -44.96 17.90 -33.46
CA HIS A 6 -44.84 18.86 -32.36
C HIS A 6 -44.40 20.26 -32.82
N THR A 7 -43.44 20.37 -33.75
CA THR A 7 -42.91 21.69 -34.15
C THR A 7 -43.97 22.60 -34.76
N SER A 8 -44.89 22.05 -35.58
CA SER A 8 -45.98 22.78 -36.23
C SER A 8 -47.07 23.30 -35.29
N VAL A 9 -47.03 22.95 -34.00
CA VAL A 9 -48.00 23.36 -32.97
C VAL A 9 -47.37 24.31 -31.94
N HIS A 10 -46.05 24.53 -31.98
CA HIS A 10 -45.32 25.33 -30.99
C HIS A 10 -44.52 26.52 -31.56
N GLN A 11 -44.43 26.68 -32.90
CA GLN A 11 -43.76 27.85 -33.50
C GLN A 11 -44.50 29.18 -33.28
N ASP A 12 -45.80 29.15 -33.01
CA ASP A 12 -46.62 30.35 -32.76
C ASP A 12 -46.77 30.72 -31.27
N THR A 13 -46.29 29.87 -30.35
CA THR A 13 -46.47 30.05 -28.89
C THR A 13 -45.15 30.28 -28.18
N ALA A 14 -45.03 31.40 -27.46
CA ALA A 14 -43.83 31.74 -26.70
C ALA A 14 -43.51 30.67 -25.61
N PRO A 15 -42.31 30.05 -25.62
CA PRO A 15 -41.88 29.08 -24.61
C PRO A 15 -41.36 29.79 -23.35
N GLU A 16 -41.10 29.04 -22.26
CA GLU A 16 -40.36 29.56 -21.11
C GLU A 16 -38.96 30.05 -21.55
N PHE A 17 -38.57 31.24 -21.06
CA PHE A 17 -37.41 32.01 -21.52
C PHE A 17 -37.40 32.22 -23.05
N PRO A 18 -38.37 32.98 -23.61
CA PRO A 18 -38.57 33.08 -25.05
C PRO A 18 -37.43 33.78 -25.79
N ARG A 19 -36.67 34.65 -25.12
CA ARG A 19 -35.46 35.31 -25.64
C ARG A 19 -34.36 34.30 -26.06
N HIS A 20 -34.36 33.09 -25.51
CA HIS A 20 -33.30 32.12 -25.76
C HIS A 20 -33.72 31.12 -26.86
N VAL A 21 -33.04 31.19 -28.01
CA VAL A 21 -33.28 30.30 -29.14
C VAL A 21 -32.31 29.13 -29.06
N VAL A 22 -32.81 27.91 -28.86
CA VAL A 22 -31.98 26.72 -28.60
C VAL A 22 -32.01 25.75 -29.77
N THR A 23 -30.82 25.40 -30.26
CA THR A 23 -30.58 24.32 -31.22
C THR A 23 -29.91 23.15 -30.50
N ALA A 24 -30.59 22.00 -30.40
CA ALA A 24 -29.97 20.78 -29.90
C ALA A 24 -29.09 20.12 -30.97
N VAL A 25 -27.92 19.62 -30.56
CA VAL A 25 -26.97 18.90 -31.41
C VAL A 25 -26.63 17.57 -30.74
N LEU A 26 -27.15 16.47 -31.30
CA LEU A 26 -27.00 15.10 -30.77
C LEU A 26 -25.99 14.31 -31.61
N VAL A 27 -24.85 13.92 -31.04
CA VAL A 27 -23.82 13.13 -31.75
C VAL A 27 -23.89 11.66 -31.36
N ALA A 28 -23.90 10.77 -32.36
CA ALA A 28 -23.98 9.32 -32.17
C ALA A 28 -22.78 8.56 -32.77
N HIS A 29 -22.43 7.42 -32.14
CA HIS A 29 -21.39 6.49 -32.61
C HIS A 29 -21.57 5.11 -31.99
N ASP A 30 -22.27 4.18 -32.64
CA ASP A 30 -22.62 2.87 -32.05
C ASP A 30 -23.33 3.04 -30.68
N GLY A 31 -24.49 3.71 -30.70
CA GLY A 31 -25.25 4.15 -29.53
C GLY A 31 -26.63 3.56 -29.35
N ALA A 32 -27.07 2.60 -30.18
CA ALA A 32 -28.45 2.14 -30.22
C ALA A 32 -28.98 1.57 -28.89
N ARG A 33 -28.08 1.19 -27.97
CA ARG A 33 -28.40 0.77 -26.59
C ARG A 33 -28.92 1.90 -25.69
N TRP A 34 -28.42 3.12 -25.87
CA TRP A 34 -28.69 4.27 -24.99
C TRP A 34 -29.55 5.35 -25.68
N LEU A 35 -29.42 5.44 -27.00
CA LEU A 35 -30.07 6.42 -27.84
C LEU A 35 -31.60 6.53 -27.69
N PRO A 36 -32.39 5.44 -27.44
CA PRO A 36 -33.82 5.56 -27.18
C PRO A 36 -34.15 6.41 -25.94
N ASP A 37 -33.38 6.25 -24.86
CA ASP A 37 -33.50 7.02 -23.62
C ASP A 37 -33.04 8.48 -23.82
N ALA A 38 -31.96 8.68 -24.61
CA ALA A 38 -31.45 10.00 -24.98
C ALA A 38 -32.47 10.81 -25.82
N LEU A 39 -33.05 10.18 -26.84
CA LEU A 39 -34.09 10.76 -27.69
C LEU A 39 -35.38 11.02 -26.90
N ALA A 40 -35.79 10.11 -26.00
CA ALA A 40 -36.93 10.33 -25.12
C ALA A 40 -36.72 11.52 -24.18
N GLY A 41 -35.52 11.69 -23.61
CA GLY A 41 -35.18 12.86 -22.80
C GLY A 41 -35.18 14.17 -23.59
N LEU A 42 -34.60 14.18 -24.80
CA LEU A 42 -34.56 15.36 -25.69
C LEU A 42 -35.96 15.77 -26.16
N LEU A 43 -36.80 14.82 -26.58
CA LEU A 43 -38.15 15.08 -27.09
C LEU A 43 -39.17 15.32 -25.96
N GLY A 44 -38.88 14.85 -24.75
CA GLY A 44 -39.71 14.99 -23.56
C GLY A 44 -39.38 16.21 -22.68
N GLN A 45 -38.64 17.21 -23.18
CA GLN A 45 -38.36 18.42 -22.41
C GLN A 45 -39.63 19.26 -22.20
N GLU A 46 -39.88 19.68 -20.96
CA GLU A 46 -40.97 20.59 -20.57
C GLU A 46 -40.86 21.94 -21.30
N ARG A 47 -39.62 22.39 -21.51
CA ARG A 47 -39.27 23.55 -22.33
C ARG A 47 -38.68 23.02 -23.65
N PRO A 48 -39.44 23.02 -24.77
CA PRO A 48 -38.97 22.46 -26.04
C PRO A 48 -37.84 23.27 -26.67
N VAL A 49 -37.04 22.60 -27.51
CA VAL A 49 -36.00 23.22 -28.36
C VAL A 49 -36.61 23.76 -29.65
N GLN A 50 -36.06 24.87 -30.16
CA GLN A 50 -36.52 25.48 -31.42
C GLN A 50 -36.01 24.69 -32.64
N SER A 51 -34.78 24.17 -32.56
CA SER A 51 -34.22 23.25 -33.55
C SER A 51 -33.55 22.05 -32.88
N ALA A 52 -33.46 20.94 -33.62
CA ALA A 52 -32.75 19.74 -33.22
C ALA A 52 -32.14 19.08 -34.46
N MET A 53 -30.84 18.81 -34.41
CA MET A 53 -30.09 18.12 -35.47
C MET A 53 -29.21 17.04 -34.85
N ALA A 54 -29.03 15.92 -35.55
CA ALA A 54 -28.14 14.86 -35.13
C ALA A 54 -27.01 14.61 -36.13
N ALA A 55 -25.89 14.10 -35.62
CA ALA A 55 -24.74 13.69 -36.41
C ALA A 55 -24.35 12.25 -36.05
N ASP A 56 -24.69 11.31 -36.94
CA ASP A 56 -24.21 9.94 -36.90
C ASP A 56 -22.77 9.89 -37.43
N THR A 57 -21.82 9.55 -36.57
CA THR A 57 -20.41 9.43 -36.94
C THR A 57 -20.08 8.01 -37.41
N GLY A 58 -20.82 7.53 -38.41
CA GLY A 58 -20.57 6.25 -39.09
C GLY A 58 -20.80 5.03 -38.21
N SER A 59 -21.94 5.01 -37.51
CA SER A 59 -22.36 3.87 -36.69
C SER A 59 -22.54 2.61 -37.55
N ALA A 60 -22.25 1.45 -36.96
CA ALA A 60 -22.46 0.12 -37.55
C ALA A 60 -23.66 -0.62 -36.92
N ASP A 61 -24.32 -0.01 -35.94
CA ASP A 61 -25.56 -0.48 -35.32
C ASP A 61 -26.80 0.32 -35.80
N ASP A 62 -27.94 0.10 -35.15
CA ASP A 62 -29.22 0.74 -35.48
C ASP A 62 -29.30 2.25 -35.20
N SER A 63 -28.24 2.90 -34.69
CA SER A 63 -28.27 4.34 -34.32
C SER A 63 -28.72 5.25 -35.45
N ALA A 64 -28.20 5.01 -36.66
CA ALA A 64 -28.55 5.77 -37.86
C ALA A 64 -30.06 5.72 -38.18
N ARG A 65 -30.70 4.56 -37.97
CA ARG A 65 -32.14 4.37 -38.16
C ARG A 65 -32.92 5.06 -37.04
N LEU A 66 -32.56 4.82 -35.78
CA LEU A 66 -33.23 5.39 -34.61
C LEU A 66 -33.22 6.94 -34.60
N LEU A 67 -32.13 7.57 -35.03
CA LEU A 67 -32.07 9.03 -35.24
C LEU A 67 -33.07 9.49 -36.31
N SER A 68 -33.08 8.79 -37.46
CA SER A 68 -33.92 9.13 -38.62
C SER A 68 -35.42 8.97 -38.32
N ASP A 69 -35.79 7.89 -37.61
CA ASP A 69 -37.17 7.60 -37.21
C ASP A 69 -37.73 8.66 -36.23
N ALA A 70 -36.87 9.24 -35.38
CA ALA A 70 -37.27 10.21 -34.36
C ALA A 70 -37.27 11.66 -34.86
N LEU A 71 -36.19 12.08 -35.52
CA LEU A 71 -35.95 13.48 -35.91
C LEU A 71 -36.32 13.81 -37.36
N GLY A 72 -36.48 12.79 -38.21
CA GLY A 72 -36.61 12.93 -39.66
C GLY A 72 -35.25 12.97 -40.36
N ALA A 73 -35.14 12.31 -41.52
CA ALA A 73 -33.87 12.12 -42.23
C ALA A 73 -33.15 13.43 -42.59
N ASP A 74 -33.89 14.49 -42.93
CA ASP A 74 -33.34 15.82 -43.26
C ASP A 74 -32.62 16.50 -42.07
N ARG A 75 -32.77 15.96 -40.86
CA ARG A 75 -32.14 16.45 -39.61
C ARG A 75 -31.03 15.52 -39.10
N VAL A 76 -30.59 14.53 -39.89
CA VAL A 76 -29.54 13.56 -39.52
C VAL A 76 -28.38 13.63 -40.52
N LEU A 77 -27.20 14.03 -40.04
CA LEU A 77 -25.97 14.03 -40.82
C LEU A 77 -25.23 12.69 -40.66
N HIS A 78 -25.04 11.96 -41.76
CA HIS A 78 -24.18 10.77 -41.78
C HIS A 78 -22.74 11.17 -42.14
N LEU A 79 -21.85 11.06 -41.16
CA LEU A 79 -20.45 11.46 -41.24
C LEU A 79 -19.53 10.22 -41.23
N ALA A 80 -18.28 10.38 -41.64
CA ALA A 80 -17.33 9.26 -41.67
C ALA A 80 -17.03 8.73 -40.26
N ARG A 81 -16.80 7.41 -40.12
CA ARG A 81 -16.53 6.72 -38.83
C ARG A 81 -15.31 7.22 -38.04
N ARG A 82 -14.47 8.06 -38.64
CA ARG A 82 -13.31 8.70 -37.98
C ARG A 82 -13.55 10.15 -37.55
N THR A 83 -14.72 10.72 -37.80
CA THR A 83 -15.07 12.07 -37.37
C THR A 83 -15.07 12.14 -35.85
N GLY A 84 -14.32 13.09 -35.28
CA GLY A 84 -14.33 13.34 -33.84
C GLY A 84 -15.57 14.10 -33.37
N PHE A 85 -15.95 13.98 -32.10
CA PHE A 85 -17.15 14.62 -31.53
C PHE A 85 -17.25 16.10 -31.88
N GLY A 86 -16.19 16.87 -31.60
CA GLY A 86 -16.17 18.31 -31.88
C GLY A 86 -16.26 18.69 -33.36
N GLN A 87 -15.86 17.80 -34.28
CA GLN A 87 -16.06 18.00 -35.72
C GLN A 87 -17.51 17.69 -36.14
N ALA A 88 -18.14 16.66 -35.55
CA ALA A 88 -19.54 16.36 -35.78
C ALA A 88 -20.46 17.51 -35.32
N VAL A 89 -20.14 18.13 -34.17
CA VAL A 89 -20.81 19.36 -33.70
C VAL A 89 -20.58 20.53 -34.66
N GLU A 90 -19.36 20.71 -35.18
CA GLU A 90 -19.04 21.80 -36.10
C GLU A 90 -19.84 21.73 -37.42
N GLU A 91 -19.98 20.53 -38.00
CA GLU A 91 -20.78 20.31 -39.20
C GLU A 91 -22.29 20.45 -38.90
N ALA A 92 -22.80 19.90 -37.79
CA ALA A 92 -24.20 20.04 -37.39
C ALA A 92 -24.60 21.50 -37.13
N ASN A 93 -23.77 22.27 -36.42
CA ASN A 93 -24.00 23.71 -36.22
C ASN A 93 -24.07 24.47 -37.56
N ARG A 94 -23.23 24.09 -38.53
CA ARG A 94 -23.18 24.70 -39.86
C ARG A 94 -24.42 24.37 -40.70
N THR A 95 -24.95 23.15 -40.60
CA THR A 95 -26.13 22.73 -41.38
C THR A 95 -27.46 23.12 -40.73
N ALA A 96 -27.53 23.25 -39.40
CA ALA A 96 -28.77 23.59 -38.69
C ALA A 96 -29.32 25.01 -38.99
N GLY A 97 -28.48 25.90 -39.54
CA GLY A 97 -28.83 27.31 -39.75
C GLY A 97 -28.94 28.10 -38.45
N VAL A 98 -29.17 29.42 -38.54
CA VAL A 98 -29.55 30.28 -37.40
C VAL A 98 -31.04 30.58 -37.55
N LEU A 99 -31.85 30.21 -36.56
CA LEU A 99 -33.28 30.56 -36.56
C LEU A 99 -33.46 32.03 -36.20
N THR A 100 -34.15 32.74 -37.08
CA THR A 100 -34.38 34.19 -36.98
C THR A 100 -35.77 34.50 -36.43
N GLU A 101 -36.00 35.79 -36.21
CA GLU A 101 -37.31 36.39 -35.92
C GLU A 101 -38.29 36.35 -37.11
N ASP A 102 -37.85 35.97 -38.31
CA ASP A 102 -38.73 35.59 -39.43
C ASP A 102 -39.18 34.11 -39.35
N ASP A 103 -38.40 33.24 -38.70
CA ASP A 103 -38.70 31.81 -38.52
C ASP A 103 -39.51 31.49 -37.26
N LEU A 104 -39.54 32.42 -36.30
CA LEU A 104 -40.08 32.26 -34.95
C LEU A 104 -41.01 33.44 -34.60
N ALA A 105 -42.27 33.34 -35.02
CA ALA A 105 -43.24 34.42 -34.95
C ALA A 105 -43.45 35.01 -33.54
N TYR A 106 -43.26 34.21 -32.48
CA TYR A 106 -43.37 34.66 -31.09
C TYR A 106 -42.26 35.64 -30.64
N LEU A 107 -41.16 35.79 -31.39
CA LEU A 107 -40.08 36.73 -31.04
C LEU A 107 -40.43 38.19 -31.37
N ARG A 108 -41.30 38.42 -32.36
CA ARG A 108 -41.74 39.75 -32.77
C ARG A 108 -43.05 40.13 -32.10
N ARG A 109 -43.33 41.45 -32.04
CA ARG A 109 -44.66 41.91 -31.61
C ARG A 109 -45.74 41.41 -32.58
N PRO A 110 -46.90 40.94 -32.08
CA PRO A 110 -48.03 40.58 -32.93
C PRO A 110 -48.48 41.75 -33.81
N SER A 111 -49.09 41.44 -34.96
CA SER A 111 -49.72 42.48 -35.78
C SER A 111 -50.87 43.15 -35.01
N GLY A 112 -50.88 44.49 -34.98
CA GLY A 112 -51.95 45.27 -34.35
C GLY A 112 -53.34 45.03 -34.98
N TRP A 113 -53.40 44.42 -36.17
CA TRP A 113 -54.62 43.85 -36.74
C TRP A 113 -54.58 42.32 -36.61
N ASP A 114 -55.65 41.74 -36.07
CA ASP A 114 -55.87 40.29 -36.04
C ASP A 114 -56.72 39.86 -37.24
N PRO A 115 -56.19 39.09 -38.21
CA PRO A 115 -56.93 38.70 -39.41
C PRO A 115 -58.00 37.63 -39.15
N VAL A 116 -57.95 36.91 -38.02
CA VAL A 116 -58.87 35.83 -37.67
C VAL A 116 -60.09 36.39 -36.94
N THR A 117 -59.87 37.20 -35.90
CA THR A 117 -60.97 37.85 -35.14
C THR A 117 -61.48 39.13 -35.80
N ARG A 118 -60.69 39.75 -36.70
CA ARG A 118 -60.97 41.01 -37.39
C ARG A 118 -61.14 42.20 -36.44
N THR A 119 -60.39 42.20 -35.35
CA THR A 119 -60.30 43.31 -34.40
C THR A 119 -58.89 43.90 -34.39
N TRP A 120 -58.80 45.19 -34.04
CA TRP A 120 -57.52 45.78 -33.65
C TRP A 120 -57.14 45.32 -32.24
N ARG A 121 -55.84 45.14 -32.02
CA ARG A 121 -55.20 44.87 -30.73
C ARG A 121 -54.39 46.10 -30.36
N ASP A 122 -55.04 47.06 -29.70
CA ASP A 122 -54.41 48.34 -29.36
C ASP A 122 -53.15 48.11 -28.49
N ASP A 123 -53.21 47.14 -27.57
CA ASP A 123 -52.11 46.65 -26.72
C ASP A 123 -50.81 46.32 -27.48
N ALA A 124 -50.90 45.94 -28.76
CA ALA A 124 -49.75 45.57 -29.58
C ALA A 124 -48.98 46.78 -30.16
N TYR A 125 -49.56 47.99 -30.12
CA TYR A 125 -48.86 49.21 -30.54
C TYR A 125 -47.83 49.68 -29.50
N ASP A 126 -48.13 49.50 -28.21
CA ASP A 126 -47.25 49.85 -27.09
C ASP A 126 -46.12 48.83 -26.86
N MET A 127 -46.17 47.67 -27.53
CA MET A 127 -45.08 46.68 -27.49
C MET A 127 -43.90 47.08 -28.39
N PRO A 128 -42.64 46.93 -27.91
CA PRO A 128 -41.45 47.08 -28.75
C PRO A 128 -41.40 45.96 -29.80
N GLU A 129 -40.65 46.17 -30.88
CA GLU A 129 -40.60 45.25 -32.03
C GLU A 129 -40.20 43.81 -31.65
N LEU A 130 -39.32 43.67 -30.65
CA LEU A 130 -38.98 42.42 -29.96
C LEU A 130 -39.46 42.48 -28.49
N PRO A 131 -40.67 41.98 -28.15
CA PRO A 131 -41.21 42.01 -26.78
C PRO A 131 -40.37 41.29 -25.72
N HIS A 132 -39.42 40.46 -26.15
CA HIS A 132 -38.53 39.67 -25.29
C HIS A 132 -37.06 40.08 -25.38
N GLY A 133 -36.75 41.18 -26.08
CA GLY A 133 -35.38 41.63 -26.37
C GLY A 133 -34.67 40.80 -27.44
N GLU A 134 -33.42 41.17 -27.76
CA GLU A 134 -32.63 40.53 -28.82
C GLU A 134 -32.45 39.02 -28.57
N PRO A 135 -32.72 38.15 -29.56
CA PRO A 135 -32.69 36.70 -29.38
C PRO A 135 -31.26 36.17 -29.20
N VAL A 136 -31.02 35.49 -28.07
CA VAL A 136 -29.71 34.87 -27.77
C VAL A 136 -29.72 33.43 -28.27
N GLN A 137 -28.80 33.13 -29.19
CA GLN A 137 -28.68 31.82 -29.83
C GLN A 137 -27.81 30.87 -28.99
N TRP A 138 -28.32 29.68 -28.70
CA TRP A 138 -27.66 28.65 -27.89
C TRP A 138 -27.57 27.31 -28.63
N LEU A 139 -26.45 26.61 -28.45
CA LEU A 139 -26.27 25.22 -28.83
C LEU A 139 -26.38 24.34 -27.57
N TRP A 140 -27.24 23.33 -27.61
CA TRP A 140 -27.34 22.33 -26.55
C TRP A 140 -26.76 21.01 -27.03
N LEU A 141 -25.56 20.67 -26.56
CA LEU A 141 -24.79 19.53 -27.00
C LEU A 141 -25.19 18.28 -26.22
N LEU A 142 -25.47 17.18 -26.92
CA LEU A 142 -25.87 15.90 -26.34
C LEU A 142 -25.06 14.75 -26.95
N HIS A 143 -24.75 13.76 -26.13
CA HIS A 143 -24.20 12.46 -26.53
C HIS A 143 -25.34 11.45 -26.67
N ASP A 144 -25.18 10.47 -27.54
CA ASP A 144 -26.09 9.32 -27.66
C ASP A 144 -26.21 8.46 -26.39
N ASP A 145 -25.25 8.56 -25.47
CA ASP A 145 -25.25 7.90 -24.16
C ASP A 145 -25.49 8.86 -22.98
N CYS A 146 -26.17 9.99 -23.23
CA CYS A 146 -26.71 10.87 -22.19
C CYS A 146 -28.21 11.12 -22.36
N ALA A 147 -28.98 11.07 -21.26
CA ALA A 147 -30.43 11.22 -21.23
C ALA A 147 -30.83 12.34 -20.26
N PRO A 148 -31.28 13.51 -20.75
CA PRO A 148 -31.72 14.60 -19.90
C PRO A 148 -33.08 14.33 -19.28
N GLU A 149 -33.27 14.74 -18.02
CA GLU A 149 -34.57 14.72 -17.36
C GLU A 149 -35.47 15.87 -17.87
N PRO A 150 -36.82 15.80 -17.78
CA PRO A 150 -37.74 16.70 -18.52
C PRO A 150 -37.55 18.21 -18.28
N GLY A 151 -37.19 18.63 -17.07
CA GLY A 151 -36.93 20.04 -16.74
C GLY A 151 -35.50 20.53 -17.04
N ALA A 152 -34.61 19.70 -17.59
CA ALA A 152 -33.18 20.00 -17.67
C ALA A 152 -32.86 21.27 -18.47
N LEU A 153 -33.46 21.46 -19.65
CA LEU A 153 -33.23 22.67 -20.46
C LEU A 153 -33.82 23.92 -19.81
N ALA A 154 -34.99 23.82 -19.17
CA ALA A 154 -35.59 24.92 -18.43
C ALA A 154 -34.65 25.41 -17.31
N GLN A 155 -34.05 24.48 -16.56
CA GLN A 155 -33.14 24.81 -15.47
C GLN A 155 -31.77 25.32 -15.94
N LEU A 156 -31.25 24.86 -17.09
CA LEU A 156 -30.07 25.42 -17.72
C LEU A 156 -30.30 26.90 -18.11
N LEU A 157 -31.46 27.21 -18.70
CA LEU A 157 -31.82 28.59 -19.09
C LEU A 157 -32.14 29.47 -17.87
N ARG A 158 -32.81 28.95 -16.84
CA ARG A 158 -33.10 29.66 -15.60
C ARG A 158 -31.81 30.09 -14.88
N ALA A 159 -30.77 29.24 -14.90
CA ALA A 159 -29.47 29.58 -14.34
C ALA A 159 -28.73 30.70 -15.11
N VAL A 160 -29.00 30.85 -16.42
CA VAL A 160 -28.52 32.02 -17.21
C VAL A 160 -29.29 33.27 -16.82
N GLU A 161 -30.62 33.21 -16.85
CA GLU A 161 -31.46 34.40 -16.63
C GLU A 161 -31.29 34.96 -15.22
N ASN A 162 -31.19 34.12 -14.19
CA ASN A 162 -30.88 34.54 -12.81
C ASN A 162 -29.56 35.33 -12.71
N GLU A 163 -28.53 34.94 -13.45
CA GLU A 163 -27.23 35.65 -13.46
C GLU A 163 -27.28 36.96 -14.27
N ARG A 164 -28.09 36.99 -15.34
CA ARG A 164 -28.41 38.22 -16.08
C ARG A 164 -29.22 39.20 -15.23
N GLU A 165 -30.20 38.75 -14.44
CA GLU A 165 -30.95 39.59 -13.50
C GLU A 165 -30.03 40.20 -12.42
N LEU A 166 -28.97 39.49 -12.04
CA LEU A 166 -27.87 40.00 -11.20
C LEU A 166 -26.87 40.90 -11.96
N GLY A 167 -27.17 41.28 -13.22
CA GLY A 167 -26.39 42.20 -14.04
C GLY A 167 -25.19 41.60 -14.76
N ARG A 168 -25.16 40.29 -15.02
CA ARG A 168 -23.98 39.56 -15.51
C ARG A 168 -24.23 38.77 -16.81
N ASP A 169 -24.20 39.46 -17.95
CA ASP A 169 -24.37 38.87 -19.30
C ASP A 169 -23.12 38.11 -19.84
N ASP A 170 -22.12 37.85 -18.99
CA ASP A 170 -20.84 37.19 -19.34
C ASP A 170 -20.90 35.65 -19.31
N VAL A 171 -22.03 35.07 -18.91
CA VAL A 171 -22.26 33.62 -18.92
C VAL A 171 -22.31 33.11 -20.37
N ALA A 172 -21.36 32.25 -20.75
CA ALA A 172 -21.32 31.67 -22.09
C ALA A 172 -21.52 30.15 -22.14
N VAL A 173 -21.26 29.45 -21.03
CA VAL A 173 -21.44 27.98 -20.95
C VAL A 173 -22.13 27.63 -19.64
N VAL A 174 -23.16 26.80 -19.70
CA VAL A 174 -23.82 26.21 -18.54
C VAL A 174 -23.90 24.69 -18.73
N GLY A 175 -23.60 23.92 -17.68
CA GLY A 175 -23.70 22.46 -17.72
C GLY A 175 -24.54 21.89 -16.57
N PRO A 176 -25.15 20.71 -16.79
CA PRO A 176 -25.98 20.03 -15.79
C PRO A 176 -25.16 19.29 -14.72
N LYS A 177 -25.85 18.84 -13.66
CA LYS A 177 -25.40 17.78 -12.76
C LYS A 177 -25.56 16.42 -13.45
N LEU A 178 -24.46 15.67 -13.58
CA LEU A 178 -24.43 14.35 -14.21
C LEU A 178 -24.59 13.24 -13.17
N ARG A 179 -25.51 12.32 -13.41
CA ARG A 179 -25.75 11.12 -12.58
C ARG A 179 -25.56 9.82 -13.35
N GLY A 180 -25.36 8.73 -12.60
CA GLY A 180 -25.19 7.38 -13.13
C GLY A 180 -26.38 6.93 -14.00
N TRP A 181 -26.08 6.20 -15.07
CA TRP A 181 -27.10 5.65 -15.96
C TRP A 181 -28.00 4.60 -15.27
N TYR A 182 -27.39 3.73 -14.46
CA TYR A 182 -28.08 2.67 -13.71
C TYR A 182 -28.44 3.13 -12.30
N ASP A 183 -27.45 3.49 -11.48
CA ASP A 183 -27.69 4.19 -10.21
C ASP A 183 -28.00 5.67 -10.46
N ARG A 184 -29.30 6.00 -10.47
CA ARG A 184 -29.81 7.36 -10.65
C ARG A 184 -29.54 8.32 -9.47
N ARG A 185 -28.87 7.88 -8.40
CA ARG A 185 -28.41 8.71 -7.27
C ARG A 185 -26.90 8.87 -7.23
N GLN A 186 -26.13 7.97 -7.85
CA GLN A 186 -24.69 8.14 -8.02
C GLN A 186 -24.38 9.44 -8.76
N LEU A 187 -23.58 10.32 -8.16
CA LEU A 187 -23.02 11.49 -8.84
C LEU A 187 -21.85 11.06 -9.72
N LEU A 188 -21.84 11.53 -10.97
CA LEU A 188 -20.69 11.40 -11.86
C LEU A 188 -19.89 12.71 -11.88
N GLU A 189 -20.55 13.84 -12.18
CA GLU A 189 -19.94 15.15 -12.30
C GLU A 189 -20.88 16.28 -11.84
N VAL A 190 -20.35 17.30 -11.15
CA VAL A 190 -21.07 18.56 -10.87
C VAL A 190 -20.13 19.73 -11.18
N GLY A 191 -19.81 19.84 -12.48
CA GLY A 191 -18.66 20.60 -12.98
C GLY A 191 -17.36 19.79 -12.96
N VAL A 192 -16.41 20.21 -13.79
CA VAL A 192 -15.13 19.52 -14.02
C VAL A 192 -13.99 20.54 -14.08
N THR A 193 -12.85 20.14 -13.54
CA THR A 193 -11.57 20.84 -13.74
C THR A 193 -10.45 19.84 -14.02
N ILE A 194 -9.27 20.34 -14.38
CA ILE A 194 -8.08 19.52 -14.64
C ILE A 194 -7.09 19.66 -13.49
N ALA A 195 -6.76 18.53 -12.87
CA ALA A 195 -5.74 18.48 -11.83
C ALA A 195 -4.35 18.78 -12.41
N ASP A 196 -3.44 19.24 -11.56
CA ASP A 196 -2.03 19.52 -11.87
C ASP A 196 -1.28 18.35 -12.58
N SER A 197 -1.78 17.11 -12.41
CA SER A 197 -1.25 15.88 -13.02
C SER A 197 -1.96 15.45 -14.32
N GLY A 198 -2.83 16.30 -14.90
CA GLY A 198 -3.66 16.02 -16.06
C GLY A 198 -4.93 15.20 -15.78
N ARG A 199 -5.11 14.68 -14.56
CA ARG A 199 -6.29 13.88 -14.18
C ARG A 199 -7.57 14.75 -14.25
N ARG A 200 -8.67 14.21 -14.80
CA ARG A 200 -10.02 14.80 -14.69
C ARG A 200 -10.41 14.88 -13.22
N TRP A 201 -10.91 16.03 -12.77
CA TRP A 201 -11.24 16.27 -11.36
C TRP A 201 -12.64 16.88 -11.26
N THR A 202 -13.59 16.07 -10.78
CA THR A 202 -14.98 16.44 -10.53
C THR A 202 -15.21 17.02 -9.13
N GLY A 203 -14.25 16.79 -8.21
CA GLY A 203 -14.38 17.15 -6.79
C GLY A 203 -15.15 16.14 -5.94
N LEU A 204 -15.68 15.07 -6.54
CA LEU A 204 -16.53 14.06 -5.90
C LEU A 204 -15.72 12.86 -5.34
N ASP A 205 -16.25 12.23 -4.29
CA ASP A 205 -15.74 10.96 -3.74
C ASP A 205 -16.18 9.72 -4.58
N ARG A 206 -15.51 8.57 -4.43
CA ARG A 206 -15.82 7.34 -5.22
C ARG A 206 -17.23 6.83 -4.88
N ARG A 207 -18.11 6.81 -5.89
CA ARG A 207 -19.55 6.52 -5.79
C ARG A 207 -20.30 7.43 -4.80
N GLU A 208 -19.94 8.71 -4.75
CA GLU A 208 -20.69 9.71 -3.98
C GLU A 208 -22.17 9.73 -4.41
N GLN A 209 -23.07 9.77 -3.42
CA GLN A 209 -24.53 9.69 -3.62
C GLN A 209 -25.14 11.09 -3.49
N ASP A 210 -26.03 11.44 -4.41
CA ASP A 210 -26.75 12.71 -4.44
C ASP A 210 -27.77 12.77 -3.30
N GLN A 211 -27.52 13.68 -2.38
CA GLN A 211 -28.33 14.01 -1.19
C GLN A 211 -28.61 15.53 -1.16
N GLY A 212 -28.46 16.23 -2.30
CA GLY A 212 -28.59 17.69 -2.40
C GLY A 212 -27.32 18.48 -2.05
N GLN A 213 -26.21 17.82 -1.72
CA GLN A 213 -24.99 18.46 -1.21
C GLN A 213 -24.17 19.22 -2.26
N HIS A 214 -24.60 19.27 -3.52
CA HIS A 214 -23.94 20.04 -4.59
C HIS A 214 -24.92 20.96 -5.33
N ASP A 215 -26.05 21.31 -4.71
CA ASP A 215 -27.22 21.89 -5.40
C ASP A 215 -27.17 23.43 -5.47
N HIS A 216 -25.96 23.98 -5.38
CA HIS A 216 -25.69 25.42 -5.54
C HIS A 216 -25.09 25.69 -6.93
N VAL A 217 -25.68 26.66 -7.65
CA VAL A 217 -25.10 27.20 -8.89
C VAL A 217 -23.72 27.77 -8.59
N LYS A 218 -22.71 27.32 -9.33
CA LYS A 218 -21.29 27.68 -9.07
C LYS A 218 -20.48 27.80 -10.36
N PRO A 219 -19.49 28.72 -10.42
CA PRO A 219 -18.47 28.71 -11.46
C PRO A 219 -17.65 27.42 -11.46
N SER A 220 -17.23 26.98 -12.64
CA SER A 220 -16.35 25.83 -12.85
C SER A 220 -15.31 26.17 -13.93
N LEU A 221 -14.21 25.40 -14.03
CA LEU A 221 -13.32 25.51 -15.19
C LEU A 221 -14.00 24.98 -16.46
N ALA A 222 -14.80 23.93 -16.31
CA ALA A 222 -15.46 23.22 -17.39
C ALA A 222 -16.73 22.49 -16.93
N VAL A 223 -17.49 22.05 -17.92
CA VAL A 223 -18.61 21.11 -17.81
C VAL A 223 -18.49 20.08 -18.94
N SER A 224 -19.04 18.88 -18.76
CA SER A 224 -19.04 17.86 -19.82
C SER A 224 -19.83 18.33 -21.05
N THR A 225 -19.42 17.89 -22.24
CA THR A 225 -20.22 18.06 -23.47
C THR A 225 -21.49 17.22 -23.49
N ALA A 226 -21.67 16.28 -22.54
CA ALA A 226 -22.94 15.59 -22.29
C ALA A 226 -23.95 16.54 -21.60
N GLY A 227 -24.74 17.27 -22.40
CA GLY A 227 -25.75 18.23 -21.92
C GLY A 227 -25.26 19.68 -21.82
N MET A 228 -24.09 20.02 -22.37
CA MET A 228 -23.54 21.38 -22.37
C MET A 228 -24.44 22.35 -23.14
N LEU A 229 -24.89 23.42 -22.50
CA LEU A 229 -25.51 24.57 -23.15
C LEU A 229 -24.44 25.66 -23.35
N ILE A 230 -24.18 26.06 -24.60
CA ILE A 230 -23.17 27.07 -24.94
C ILE A 230 -23.74 28.13 -25.89
N ARG A 231 -23.42 29.40 -25.66
CA ARG A 231 -23.82 30.48 -26.58
C ARG A 231 -23.17 30.26 -27.94
N ARG A 232 -23.96 30.37 -29.01
CA ARG A 232 -23.52 30.10 -30.37
C ARG A 232 -22.46 31.10 -30.85
N ASP A 233 -22.65 32.37 -30.54
CA ASP A 233 -21.70 33.44 -30.87
C ASP A 233 -20.32 33.18 -30.25
N VAL A 234 -20.26 32.82 -28.97
CA VAL A 234 -19.01 32.46 -28.28
C VAL A 234 -18.41 31.15 -28.81
N PHE A 235 -19.23 30.14 -29.16
CA PHE A 235 -18.72 28.91 -29.79
C PHE A 235 -18.05 29.21 -31.14
N GLU A 236 -18.63 30.11 -31.94
CA GLU A 236 -18.11 30.51 -33.25
C GLU A 236 -16.89 31.45 -33.13
N GLU A 237 -16.88 32.40 -32.17
CA GLU A 237 -15.73 33.26 -31.85
C GLU A 237 -14.50 32.43 -31.45
N LEU A 238 -14.68 31.45 -30.56
CA LEU A 238 -13.60 30.58 -30.09
C LEU A 238 -13.10 29.58 -31.15
N GLY A 239 -13.75 29.52 -32.32
CA GLY A 239 -13.44 28.59 -33.40
C GLY A 239 -13.81 27.13 -33.09
N GLY A 240 -14.86 26.92 -32.28
CA GLY A 240 -15.36 25.60 -31.91
C GLY A 240 -14.39 24.76 -31.09
N PHE A 241 -14.40 23.43 -31.29
CA PHE A 241 -13.49 22.50 -30.61
C PHE A 241 -12.11 22.43 -31.31
N ASP A 242 -11.02 22.31 -30.54
CA ASP A 242 -9.69 22.11 -31.12
C ASP A 242 -9.63 20.72 -31.78
N ARG A 243 -9.59 20.68 -33.12
CA ARG A 243 -9.56 19.44 -33.93
C ARG A 243 -8.36 18.51 -33.64
N ARG A 244 -7.45 18.86 -32.72
CA ARG A 244 -6.40 17.98 -32.17
C ARG A 244 -6.86 17.15 -30.96
N LEU A 245 -8.04 17.44 -30.41
CA LEU A 245 -8.74 16.73 -29.34
C LEU A 245 -10.04 16.12 -29.91
N PRO A 246 -10.03 14.88 -30.42
CA PRO A 246 -11.15 14.35 -31.22
C PRO A 246 -12.28 13.69 -30.41
N LEU A 247 -12.18 13.57 -29.09
CA LEU A 247 -13.19 12.90 -28.24
C LEU A 247 -13.07 13.18 -26.73
N MET A 248 -11.88 13.52 -26.24
CA MET A 248 -11.62 13.67 -24.81
C MET A 248 -10.79 14.92 -24.53
N ARG A 249 -11.15 15.63 -23.46
CA ARG A 249 -10.56 16.91 -22.99
C ARG A 249 -10.80 18.10 -23.89
N ASP A 250 -11.53 17.91 -24.98
CA ASP A 250 -12.16 18.94 -25.81
C ASP A 250 -13.17 19.78 -25.01
N ASP A 251 -13.89 19.16 -24.08
CA ASP A 251 -14.75 19.80 -23.08
C ASP A 251 -14.00 20.84 -22.21
N ILE A 252 -12.96 20.39 -21.49
CA ILE A 252 -12.11 21.24 -20.65
C ILE A 252 -11.36 22.28 -21.50
N ASP A 253 -10.98 21.93 -22.72
CA ASP A 253 -10.22 22.81 -23.59
C ASP A 253 -11.05 23.94 -24.23
N LEU A 254 -12.34 23.68 -24.51
CA LEU A 254 -13.29 24.71 -24.95
C LEU A 254 -13.68 25.63 -23.79
N CYS A 255 -14.08 25.07 -22.64
CA CYS A 255 -14.47 25.88 -21.50
C CYS A 255 -13.30 26.74 -20.97
N TRP A 256 -12.08 26.19 -20.88
CA TRP A 256 -10.90 26.98 -20.50
C TRP A 256 -10.59 28.07 -21.53
N ARG A 257 -10.89 27.90 -22.83
CA ARG A 257 -10.81 29.00 -23.81
C ARG A 257 -11.87 30.07 -23.57
N ALA A 258 -13.13 29.71 -23.31
CA ALA A 258 -14.19 30.66 -22.97
C ALA A 258 -13.82 31.50 -21.74
N THR A 259 -13.34 30.84 -20.68
CA THR A 259 -12.83 31.51 -19.46
C THR A 259 -11.60 32.38 -19.75
N THR A 260 -10.67 31.93 -20.60
CA THR A 260 -9.50 32.72 -21.01
C THR A 260 -9.88 33.95 -21.84
N ALA A 261 -11.01 33.89 -22.56
CA ALA A 261 -11.61 35.00 -23.30
C ALA A 261 -12.46 35.96 -22.43
N GLY A 262 -12.68 35.65 -21.15
CA GLY A 262 -13.42 36.51 -20.21
C GLY A 262 -14.87 36.10 -19.94
N HIS A 263 -15.34 34.97 -20.48
CA HIS A 263 -16.68 34.45 -20.21
C HIS A 263 -16.72 33.52 -18.99
N ARG A 264 -17.87 33.44 -18.32
CA ARG A 264 -18.08 32.46 -17.23
C ARG A 264 -18.69 31.15 -17.72
N VAL A 265 -18.25 30.09 -17.05
CA VAL A 265 -18.70 28.70 -17.21
C VAL A 265 -19.33 28.29 -15.88
N LEU A 266 -20.62 27.95 -15.90
CA LEU A 266 -21.42 27.65 -14.71
C LEU A 266 -21.90 26.20 -14.69
N VAL A 267 -22.16 25.69 -13.49
CA VAL A 267 -22.93 24.46 -13.28
C VAL A 267 -24.32 24.84 -12.78
N ALA A 268 -25.37 24.33 -13.43
CA ALA A 268 -26.76 24.42 -12.99
C ALA A 268 -27.19 23.05 -12.43
N PRO A 269 -27.06 22.80 -11.12
CA PRO A 269 -27.26 21.46 -10.57
C PRO A 269 -28.72 21.00 -10.54
N GLU A 270 -29.70 21.92 -10.64
CA GLU A 270 -31.10 21.55 -10.84
C GLU A 270 -31.39 20.97 -12.24
N ALA A 271 -30.52 21.25 -13.22
CA ALA A 271 -30.54 20.53 -14.49
C ALA A 271 -29.85 19.18 -14.33
N VAL A 272 -30.58 18.09 -14.49
CA VAL A 272 -30.07 16.71 -14.29
C VAL A 272 -30.03 15.95 -15.61
N VAL A 273 -28.90 15.29 -15.87
CA VAL A 273 -28.71 14.40 -17.03
C VAL A 273 -28.09 13.08 -16.56
N ARG A 274 -28.65 11.96 -16.99
CA ARG A 274 -28.08 10.62 -16.78
C ARG A 274 -27.05 10.33 -17.86
N HIS A 275 -25.89 9.79 -17.53
CA HIS A 275 -24.83 9.50 -18.52
C HIS A 275 -24.19 8.13 -18.26
N ALA A 276 -23.89 7.38 -19.33
CA ALA A 276 -23.24 6.07 -19.24
C ALA A 276 -21.70 6.16 -19.34
N GLU A 277 -21.16 7.26 -19.87
CA GLU A 277 -19.75 7.44 -20.24
C GLU A 277 -19.17 6.24 -21.03
N ALA A 278 -19.87 5.79 -22.07
CA ALA A 278 -19.59 4.54 -22.78
C ALA A 278 -18.13 4.45 -23.28
N ALA A 279 -17.54 5.58 -23.71
CA ALA A 279 -16.14 5.64 -24.12
C ALA A 279 -15.13 5.66 -22.95
N SER A 280 -15.46 6.27 -21.79
CA SER A 280 -14.55 6.34 -20.64
C SER A 280 -14.48 5.02 -19.87
N ARG A 281 -15.62 4.31 -19.77
CA ARG A 281 -15.75 2.97 -19.16
C ARG A 281 -15.37 1.80 -20.09
N GLU A 282 -14.70 2.07 -21.21
CA GLU A 282 -14.28 1.07 -22.23
C GLU A 282 -15.44 0.22 -22.81
N ARG A 283 -16.70 0.68 -22.70
CA ARG A 283 -17.89 0.00 -23.26
C ARG A 283 -18.08 0.25 -24.78
N ARG A 284 -17.30 1.17 -25.37
CA ARG A 284 -17.28 1.57 -26.78
C ARG A 284 -15.83 1.79 -27.24
N THR A 285 -15.49 1.44 -28.48
CA THR A 285 -14.15 1.67 -29.04
C THR A 285 -13.91 3.11 -29.46
N VAL A 286 -12.66 3.56 -29.45
CA VAL A 286 -12.29 4.94 -29.87
C VAL A 286 -11.71 4.90 -31.29
N ASP A 287 -12.60 5.04 -32.26
CA ASP A 287 -12.30 4.87 -33.69
C ASP A 287 -11.80 6.16 -34.38
N CYS A 288 -12.05 7.34 -33.79
CA CYS A 288 -11.60 8.64 -34.30
C CYS A 288 -10.08 8.90 -34.14
N VAL A 289 -9.32 8.00 -33.50
CA VAL A 289 -7.89 8.19 -33.20
C VAL A 289 -7.01 7.23 -34.02
N GLY A 290 -6.64 7.64 -35.23
CA GLY A 290 -5.58 7.00 -36.02
C GLY A 290 -6.05 5.87 -36.94
N ARG A 291 -5.21 4.83 -37.10
CA ARG A 291 -5.47 3.68 -38.01
C ARG A 291 -5.91 2.39 -37.29
N SER A 292 -5.80 2.35 -35.97
CA SER A 292 -6.08 1.20 -35.11
C SER A 292 -6.80 1.72 -33.87
N ALA A 293 -7.79 0.98 -33.35
CA ALA A 293 -8.50 1.36 -32.14
C ALA A 293 -7.52 1.74 -31.02
N ALA A 294 -7.65 2.96 -30.50
CA ALA A 294 -6.84 3.43 -29.38
C ALA A 294 -7.55 3.08 -28.06
N SER A 295 -6.79 2.76 -27.01
CA SER A 295 -7.39 2.60 -25.68
C SER A 295 -7.85 3.97 -25.14
N PRO A 296 -9.03 4.07 -24.52
CA PRO A 296 -9.52 5.32 -23.95
C PRO A 296 -8.52 5.98 -23.00
N HIS A 297 -7.80 5.18 -22.21
CA HIS A 297 -6.77 5.67 -21.30
C HIS A 297 -5.60 6.38 -22.01
N MET A 298 -5.14 5.87 -23.17
CA MET A 298 -4.11 6.55 -23.97
C MET A 298 -4.62 7.89 -24.52
N VAL A 299 -5.89 7.93 -24.96
CA VAL A 299 -6.51 9.12 -25.57
C VAL A 299 -6.74 10.21 -24.51
N ASP A 300 -7.30 9.86 -23.35
CA ASP A 300 -7.44 10.76 -22.20
C ASP A 300 -6.09 11.35 -21.79
N LYS A 301 -5.05 10.51 -21.70
CA LYS A 301 -3.70 10.94 -21.36
C LYS A 301 -3.10 11.88 -22.41
N ALA A 302 -3.21 11.56 -23.69
CA ALA A 302 -2.70 12.40 -24.77
C ALA A 302 -3.38 13.78 -24.78
N GLY A 303 -4.71 13.80 -24.62
CA GLY A 303 -5.51 15.01 -24.50
C GLY A 303 -5.14 15.83 -23.27
N ALA A 304 -5.08 15.22 -22.09
CA ALA A 304 -4.71 15.90 -20.84
C ALA A 304 -3.32 16.55 -20.89
N VAL A 305 -2.34 15.91 -21.52
CA VAL A 305 -1.00 16.48 -21.73
C VAL A 305 -1.06 17.64 -22.73
N TYR A 306 -1.84 17.53 -23.80
CA TYR A 306 -2.02 18.61 -24.78
C TYR A 306 -2.71 19.82 -24.17
N THR A 307 -3.89 19.65 -23.55
CA THR A 307 -4.67 20.72 -22.91
C THR A 307 -3.85 21.46 -21.85
N LEU A 308 -3.07 20.76 -21.00
CA LEU A 308 -2.17 21.42 -20.05
C LEU A 308 -1.04 22.19 -20.74
N LEU A 309 -0.31 21.59 -21.68
CA LEU A 309 0.85 22.24 -22.32
C LEU A 309 0.45 23.39 -23.25
N VAL A 310 -0.78 23.40 -23.77
CA VAL A 310 -1.25 24.49 -24.62
C VAL A 310 -1.87 25.64 -23.82
N ASN A 311 -2.63 25.38 -22.74
CA ASN A 311 -3.25 26.44 -21.94
C ASN A 311 -2.34 27.02 -20.82
N SER A 312 -1.26 26.33 -20.42
CA SER A 312 -0.33 26.84 -19.39
C SER A 312 0.36 28.15 -19.79
N ARG A 313 0.70 29.01 -18.81
CA ARG A 313 1.51 30.22 -19.06
C ARG A 313 2.94 29.83 -19.49
N THR A 314 3.52 30.53 -20.47
CA THR A 314 4.82 30.15 -21.09
C THR A 314 5.95 30.00 -20.08
N ALA A 315 6.03 30.89 -19.08
CA ALA A 315 7.03 30.83 -18.01
C ALA A 315 6.90 29.59 -17.09
N GLN A 316 5.73 28.94 -17.06
CA GLN A 316 5.50 27.73 -16.24
C GLN A 316 5.74 26.43 -17.03
N LEU A 317 5.94 26.49 -18.35
CA LEU A 317 6.08 25.29 -19.19
C LEU A 317 7.19 24.32 -18.77
N PRO A 318 8.41 24.74 -18.37
CA PRO A 318 9.44 23.81 -17.94
C PRO A 318 9.01 23.00 -16.70
N TRP A 319 8.33 23.66 -15.76
CA TRP A 319 7.81 23.04 -14.54
C TRP A 319 6.62 22.10 -14.82
N VAL A 320 5.68 22.54 -15.65
CA VAL A 320 4.53 21.71 -16.06
C VAL A 320 4.99 20.47 -16.83
N LEU A 321 5.95 20.63 -17.75
CA LEU A 321 6.55 19.51 -18.50
C LEU A 321 7.27 18.53 -17.56
N LEU A 322 8.15 19.01 -16.69
CA LEU A 322 8.86 18.19 -15.70
C LEU A 322 7.88 17.40 -14.82
N ARG A 323 6.85 18.07 -14.30
CA ARG A 323 5.82 17.47 -13.44
C ARG A 323 4.97 16.43 -14.20
N ILE A 324 4.61 16.70 -15.45
CA ILE A 324 3.89 15.75 -16.30
C ILE A 324 4.76 14.51 -16.57
N VAL A 325 6.04 14.67 -16.95
CA VAL A 325 6.95 13.55 -17.20
C VAL A 325 7.16 12.72 -15.94
N LEU A 326 7.53 13.34 -14.81
CA LEU A 326 7.76 12.64 -13.54
C LEU A 326 6.48 11.96 -13.02
N GLY A 327 5.33 12.64 -13.08
CA GLY A 327 4.04 12.07 -12.69
C GLY A 327 3.59 10.90 -13.58
N THR A 328 3.96 10.91 -14.86
CA THR A 328 3.74 9.79 -15.79
C THR A 328 4.62 8.59 -15.39
N LEU A 329 5.92 8.81 -15.17
CA LEU A 329 6.85 7.75 -14.75
C LEU A 329 6.42 7.09 -13.44
N LEU A 330 6.06 7.90 -12.43
CA LEU A 330 5.57 7.40 -11.13
C LEU A 330 4.28 6.57 -11.29
N ARG A 331 3.36 6.99 -12.17
CA ARG A 331 2.15 6.21 -12.48
C ARG A 331 2.46 4.94 -13.26
N THR A 332 3.36 4.96 -14.23
CA THR A 332 3.80 3.74 -14.93
C THR A 332 4.33 2.71 -13.94
N VAL A 333 5.18 3.13 -12.99
CA VAL A 333 5.66 2.26 -11.91
C VAL A 333 4.50 1.75 -11.06
N ALA A 334 3.56 2.62 -10.64
CA ALA A 334 2.38 2.21 -9.88
C ALA A 334 1.47 1.22 -10.63
N TYR A 335 1.29 1.38 -11.95
CA TYR A 335 0.52 0.44 -12.79
C TYR A 335 1.24 -0.90 -12.97
N LEU A 336 2.57 -0.90 -13.11
CA LEU A 336 3.37 -2.14 -13.16
C LEU A 336 3.32 -2.90 -11.83
N VAL A 337 3.53 -2.21 -10.71
CA VAL A 337 3.38 -2.75 -9.35
C VAL A 337 1.95 -3.25 -9.10
N GLY A 338 0.95 -2.50 -9.57
CA GLY A 338 -0.47 -2.87 -9.54
C GLY A 338 -0.86 -3.99 -10.50
N LYS A 339 0.06 -4.52 -11.32
CA LYS A 339 -0.14 -5.62 -12.30
C LYS A 339 -1.07 -5.26 -13.48
N VAL A 340 -1.07 -3.99 -13.89
CA VAL A 340 -1.84 -3.49 -15.05
C VAL A 340 -0.89 -2.92 -16.14
N PRO A 341 -0.06 -3.77 -16.79
CA PRO A 341 0.96 -3.30 -17.74
C PRO A 341 0.39 -2.60 -18.98
N GLY A 342 -0.85 -2.90 -19.39
CA GLY A 342 -1.52 -2.18 -20.49
C GLY A 342 -1.67 -0.68 -20.19
N GLN A 343 -2.23 -0.33 -19.03
CA GLN A 343 -2.36 1.06 -18.59
C GLN A 343 -0.99 1.72 -18.38
N ALA A 344 0.03 0.98 -17.92
CA ALA A 344 1.40 1.48 -17.83
C ALA A 344 1.99 1.88 -19.20
N VAL A 345 1.76 1.07 -20.23
CA VAL A 345 2.18 1.34 -21.62
C VAL A 345 1.38 2.49 -22.21
N ASP A 346 0.09 2.59 -21.91
CA ASP A 346 -0.80 3.64 -22.45
C ASP A 346 -0.55 5.02 -21.82
N GLU A 347 -0.23 5.08 -20.53
CA GLU A 347 0.19 6.30 -19.83
C GLU A 347 1.49 6.87 -20.44
N ILE A 348 2.43 6.00 -20.85
CA ILE A 348 3.63 6.37 -21.63
C ILE A 348 3.28 6.75 -23.07
N ARG A 349 2.48 5.95 -23.77
CA ARG A 349 2.14 6.13 -25.18
C ARG A 349 1.37 7.43 -25.39
N GLY A 350 0.43 7.76 -24.51
CA GLY A 350 -0.28 9.03 -24.50
C GLY A 350 0.68 10.21 -24.34
N LEU A 351 1.57 10.17 -23.35
CA LEU A 351 2.60 11.20 -23.14
C LEU A 351 3.48 11.40 -24.40
N LEU A 352 4.06 10.32 -24.92
CA LEU A 352 4.96 10.38 -26.07
C LEU A 352 4.25 10.82 -27.36
N SER A 353 2.99 10.43 -27.55
CA SER A 353 2.21 10.83 -28.74
C SER A 353 2.01 12.35 -28.86
N THR A 354 2.02 13.06 -27.72
CA THR A 354 1.93 14.52 -27.64
C THR A 354 3.34 15.17 -27.63
N LEU A 355 4.29 14.64 -26.85
CA LEU A 355 5.64 15.25 -26.74
C LEU A 355 6.52 15.06 -27.99
N LEU A 356 6.36 13.97 -28.74
CA LEU A 356 7.07 13.74 -30.01
C LEU A 356 6.51 14.58 -31.18
N ARG A 357 5.53 15.46 -30.90
CA ARG A 357 4.88 16.34 -31.88
C ARG A 357 4.80 17.80 -31.38
N PRO A 358 5.96 18.42 -31.03
CA PRO A 358 6.01 19.75 -30.44
C PRO A 358 5.40 20.83 -31.36
N GLU A 359 5.39 20.63 -32.67
CA GLU A 359 4.75 21.51 -33.65
C GLU A 359 3.25 21.66 -33.41
N ARG A 360 2.57 20.61 -32.91
CA ARG A 360 1.15 20.67 -32.53
C ARG A 360 0.92 21.57 -31.32
N ILE A 361 1.77 21.42 -30.31
CA ILE A 361 1.73 22.24 -29.08
C ILE A 361 2.00 23.70 -29.45
N ILE A 362 3.06 23.98 -30.23
CA ILE A 362 3.42 25.33 -30.68
C ILE A 362 2.30 25.95 -31.53
N ALA A 363 1.67 25.19 -32.43
CA ALA A 363 0.54 25.68 -33.23
C ALA A 363 -0.68 26.00 -32.37
N GLY A 364 -1.07 25.12 -31.43
CA GLY A 364 -2.15 25.39 -30.48
C GLY A 364 -1.87 26.61 -29.61
N ARG A 365 -0.62 26.80 -29.18
CA ARG A 365 -0.18 27.96 -28.37
C ARG A 365 -0.10 29.27 -29.15
N ARG A 366 -0.03 29.22 -30.48
CA ARG A 366 -0.13 30.42 -31.34
C ARG A 366 -1.58 30.79 -31.66
N ALA A 367 -2.47 29.81 -31.68
CA ALA A 367 -3.92 30.04 -31.85
C ALA A 367 -4.56 30.62 -30.59
N ARG A 368 -4.08 30.26 -29.39
CA ARG A 368 -4.52 30.87 -28.13
C ARG A 368 -3.80 32.19 -27.90
N GLY A 369 -4.58 33.27 -27.87
CA GLY A 369 -4.11 34.62 -27.61
C GLY A 369 -3.64 34.85 -26.17
N ARG A 370 -3.55 36.12 -25.77
CA ARG A 370 -3.35 36.48 -24.37
C ARG A 370 -4.63 36.24 -23.58
N SER A 371 -4.50 35.77 -22.35
CA SER A 371 -5.62 35.69 -21.40
C SER A 371 -6.17 37.08 -21.12
N GLN A 372 -7.50 37.22 -21.16
CA GLN A 372 -8.19 38.42 -20.68
C GLN A 372 -8.26 38.44 -19.15
N LEU A 373 -8.52 37.28 -18.53
CA LEU A 373 -8.50 37.10 -17.07
C LEU A 373 -7.07 37.00 -16.52
N ASP A 374 -6.89 37.44 -15.27
CA ASP A 374 -5.63 37.38 -14.55
C ASP A 374 -5.46 36.09 -13.71
N LYS A 375 -4.31 35.97 -13.03
CA LYS A 375 -3.90 34.76 -12.31
C LYS A 375 -4.75 34.50 -11.05
N GLY A 376 -5.29 35.57 -10.45
CA GLY A 376 -6.15 35.46 -9.27
C GLY A 376 -7.46 34.77 -9.61
N GLU A 377 -8.15 35.25 -10.64
CA GLU A 377 -9.50 34.82 -11.05
C GLU A 377 -9.51 33.37 -11.56
N LEU A 378 -8.47 32.96 -12.27
CA LEU A 378 -8.34 31.57 -12.75
C LEU A 378 -8.05 30.58 -11.60
N ARG A 379 -7.42 30.99 -10.49
CA ARG A 379 -6.91 30.06 -9.46
C ARG A 379 -8.01 29.25 -8.74
N PRO A 380 -9.16 29.82 -8.31
CA PRO A 380 -10.26 29.07 -7.71
C PRO A 380 -10.83 27.94 -8.58
N LEU A 381 -10.67 28.01 -9.90
CA LEU A 381 -11.19 27.02 -10.85
C LEU A 381 -10.34 25.75 -10.93
N PHE A 382 -9.19 25.68 -10.25
CA PHE A 382 -8.30 24.51 -10.22
C PHE A 382 -8.28 23.85 -8.83
N PRO A 383 -8.00 22.53 -8.73
CA PRO A 383 -7.95 21.84 -7.44
C PRO A 383 -6.89 22.44 -6.50
N PRO A 384 -7.17 22.56 -5.18
CA PRO A 384 -6.21 23.14 -4.24
C PRO A 384 -4.92 22.31 -4.15
N PRO A 385 -3.77 22.95 -3.90
CA PRO A 385 -2.47 22.30 -3.96
C PRO A 385 -2.39 21.12 -2.99
N GLY A 386 -1.90 19.98 -3.49
CA GLY A 386 -1.80 18.73 -2.73
C GLY A 386 -3.09 17.88 -2.69
N ALA A 387 -4.26 18.38 -3.07
CA ALA A 387 -5.51 17.60 -3.07
C ALA A 387 -5.40 16.33 -3.93
N THR A 388 -4.80 16.43 -5.12
CA THR A 388 -4.57 15.29 -6.01
C THR A 388 -3.55 14.28 -5.45
N VAL A 389 -2.56 14.74 -4.69
CA VAL A 389 -1.61 13.86 -3.99
C VAL A 389 -2.32 13.12 -2.87
N ARG A 390 -3.13 13.84 -2.05
CA ARG A 390 -3.93 13.24 -0.98
C ARG A 390 -4.89 12.18 -1.53
N ALA A 391 -5.67 12.48 -2.57
CA ALA A 391 -6.58 11.53 -3.20
C ALA A 391 -5.85 10.31 -3.79
N THR A 392 -4.63 10.49 -4.33
CA THR A 392 -3.82 9.36 -4.82
C THR A 392 -3.30 8.49 -3.68
N VAL A 393 -2.90 9.08 -2.55
CA VAL A 393 -2.47 8.36 -1.34
C VAL A 393 -3.67 7.67 -0.66
N GLU A 394 -4.82 8.33 -0.56
CA GLU A 394 -6.08 7.76 -0.04
C GLU A 394 -6.54 6.58 -0.92
N GLN A 395 -6.44 6.69 -2.25
CA GLN A 395 -6.72 5.59 -3.19
C GLN A 395 -5.73 4.42 -3.05
N VAL A 396 -4.42 4.68 -3.05
CA VAL A 396 -3.39 3.63 -2.90
C VAL A 396 -3.46 2.97 -1.51
N ALA A 397 -3.80 3.71 -0.45
CA ALA A 397 -4.06 3.14 0.86
C ALA A 397 -5.33 2.26 0.87
N GLY A 398 -6.36 2.64 0.12
CA GLY A 398 -7.53 1.79 -0.15
C GLY A 398 -7.16 0.49 -0.85
N ASP A 399 -6.37 0.55 -1.93
CA ASP A 399 -5.95 -0.63 -2.69
C ASP A 399 -4.98 -1.56 -1.92
N LEU A 400 -4.13 -1.00 -1.05
CA LEU A 400 -3.14 -1.76 -0.25
C LEU A 400 -3.69 -2.30 1.08
N PHE A 401 -4.54 -1.54 1.78
CA PHE A 401 -5.02 -1.87 3.14
C PHE A 401 -6.53 -2.15 3.21
N GLY A 402 -7.31 -1.84 2.17
CA GLY A 402 -8.76 -1.99 2.14
C GLY A 402 -9.22 -3.44 1.97
N SER A 403 -9.47 -4.12 3.08
CA SER A 403 -10.18 -5.41 3.09
C SER A 403 -11.67 -5.23 3.40
N SER A 404 -12.50 -5.08 2.37
CA SER A 404 -13.94 -5.41 2.38
C SER A 404 -14.79 -4.92 3.57
N ASP A 405 -14.41 -3.82 4.20
CA ASP A 405 -15.25 -3.12 5.17
C ASP A 405 -16.15 -2.16 4.36
N ALA A 406 -17.25 -2.70 3.83
CA ALA A 406 -18.41 -1.90 3.44
C ALA A 406 -19.03 -1.25 4.69
N GLU A 407 -20.00 -0.35 4.51
CA GLU A 407 -20.71 0.32 5.61
C GLU A 407 -19.83 1.20 6.52
N THR A 408 -19.21 2.23 5.93
CA THR A 408 -19.06 3.50 6.66
C THR A 408 -19.23 4.66 5.68
N PRO A 409 -20.41 5.30 5.61
CA PRO A 409 -20.58 6.51 4.81
C PRO A 409 -19.66 7.61 5.35
N GLN A 410 -18.87 8.24 4.48
CA GLN A 410 -18.13 9.43 4.86
C GLN A 410 -19.11 10.60 5.01
N ALA A 411 -19.28 11.11 6.23
CA ALA A 411 -20.07 12.31 6.48
C ALA A 411 -19.51 13.49 5.65
N GLY A 412 -20.41 14.26 5.05
CA GLY A 412 -20.14 15.14 3.91
C GLY A 412 -18.94 16.08 4.07
N ARG A 413 -18.15 16.20 3.00
CA ARG A 413 -16.92 17.00 2.96
C ARG A 413 -17.16 18.29 2.18
N HIS A 414 -17.55 19.34 2.93
CA HIS A 414 -17.65 20.76 2.57
C HIS A 414 -18.91 21.26 1.83
N GLY A 415 -19.62 22.22 2.45
CA GLY A 415 -20.39 23.28 1.76
C GLY A 415 -21.89 23.35 2.05
N GLY A 416 -22.36 24.49 2.61
CA GLY A 416 -23.74 24.96 2.45
C GLY A 416 -24.73 24.84 3.62
N ALA A 417 -24.56 25.62 4.71
CA ALA A 417 -25.64 26.18 5.55
C ALA A 417 -25.11 26.90 6.82
N VAL A 418 -24.59 28.13 6.69
CA VAL A 418 -24.48 29.11 7.79
C VAL A 418 -24.82 30.48 7.22
N GLU A 419 -25.48 31.33 8.00
CA GLU A 419 -25.92 32.68 7.62
C GLU A 419 -24.75 33.64 7.32
N PRO A 420 -24.95 34.70 6.53
CA PRO A 420 -23.89 35.66 6.17
C PRO A 420 -23.52 36.59 7.34
N GLY A 421 -22.79 36.06 8.31
CA GLY A 421 -22.06 36.83 9.34
C GLY A 421 -20.74 37.38 8.79
N SER A 422 -20.43 38.64 9.06
CA SER A 422 -19.27 39.34 8.50
C SER A 422 -18.02 39.25 9.36
N GLY A 423 -16.87 38.90 8.77
CA GLY A 423 -15.55 39.34 9.23
C GLY A 423 -14.54 38.24 9.61
N ASP A 424 -13.50 38.11 8.78
CA ASP A 424 -12.09 37.87 9.16
C ASP A 424 -11.77 36.72 10.16
N ASP A 425 -11.93 35.45 9.74
CA ASP A 425 -11.54 34.29 10.58
C ASP A 425 -10.96 33.08 9.80
N ASP A 426 -10.40 33.30 8.61
CA ASP A 426 -9.80 32.24 7.76
C ASP A 426 -8.55 31.55 8.39
N ALA A 427 -8.02 32.11 9.49
CA ALA A 427 -6.79 31.63 10.12
C ALA A 427 -7.00 30.45 11.10
N GLU A 428 -8.13 30.40 11.83
CA GLU A 428 -8.30 29.43 12.91
C GLU A 428 -8.74 28.03 12.42
N PHE A 429 -9.48 27.97 11.30
CA PHE A 429 -10.01 26.72 10.72
C PHE A 429 -8.92 25.66 10.44
N LEU A 430 -7.69 26.10 10.10
CA LEU A 430 -6.52 25.24 9.85
C LEU A 430 -5.88 24.64 11.12
N GLN A 431 -6.34 25.02 12.31
CA GLN A 431 -5.90 24.44 13.58
C GLN A 431 -6.87 23.34 14.04
N VAL A 432 -8.19 23.61 13.99
CA VAL A 432 -9.24 22.68 14.43
C VAL A 432 -9.18 21.33 13.70
N GLU A 433 -8.91 21.32 12.39
CA GLU A 433 -8.76 20.08 11.61
C GLU A 433 -7.65 19.15 12.14
N ARG A 434 -6.54 19.70 12.66
CA ARG A 434 -5.41 18.89 13.17
C ARG A 434 -5.80 18.17 14.46
N PHE A 435 -6.49 18.85 15.38
CA PHE A 435 -6.99 18.24 16.60
C PHE A 435 -8.06 17.18 16.34
N ALA A 436 -8.97 17.41 15.38
CA ALA A 436 -9.98 16.42 14.97
C ALA A 436 -9.34 15.12 14.42
N ARG A 437 -8.28 15.23 13.62
CA ARG A 437 -7.51 14.08 13.09
C ARG A 437 -6.76 13.34 14.19
N LEU A 438 -6.07 14.05 15.10
CA LEU A 438 -5.38 13.44 16.24
C LEU A 438 -6.37 12.68 17.14
N LYS A 439 -7.54 13.26 17.42
CA LYS A 439 -8.64 12.64 18.20
C LYS A 439 -9.26 11.43 17.49
N ARG A 440 -9.16 11.33 16.16
CA ARG A 440 -9.56 10.15 15.35
C ARG A 440 -8.51 9.04 15.44
N ILE A 441 -7.21 9.37 15.35
CA ILE A 441 -6.10 8.40 15.49
C ILE A 441 -6.05 7.84 16.91
N ALA A 442 -6.24 8.69 17.94
CA ALA A 442 -6.30 8.27 19.35
C ALA A 442 -7.51 7.37 19.68
N ARG A 443 -8.53 7.30 18.80
CA ARG A 443 -9.66 6.36 18.89
C ARG A 443 -9.41 5.03 18.16
N ALA A 444 -8.29 4.90 17.45
CA ALA A 444 -7.90 3.69 16.74
C ALA A 444 -6.97 2.83 17.62
N PRO A 445 -7.40 1.64 18.09
CA PRO A 445 -6.66 0.88 19.11
C PRO A 445 -5.31 0.33 18.65
N GLY A 446 -5.11 0.11 17.34
CA GLY A 446 -3.84 -0.38 16.79
C GLY A 446 -2.68 0.63 16.93
N PRO A 447 -2.82 1.85 16.37
CA PRO A 447 -1.84 2.94 16.56
C PRO A 447 -1.58 3.29 18.03
N VAL A 448 -2.61 3.32 18.88
CA VAL A 448 -2.44 3.58 20.32
C VAL A 448 -1.63 2.46 20.99
N LEU A 449 -1.92 1.19 20.69
CA LEU A 449 -1.15 0.06 21.20
C LEU A 449 0.31 0.09 20.72
N PHE A 450 0.56 0.44 19.45
CA PHE A 450 1.93 0.63 18.95
C PHE A 450 2.66 1.74 19.69
N ALA A 451 2.03 2.89 19.92
CA ALA A 451 2.64 3.99 20.65
C ALA A 451 2.96 3.62 22.12
N LEU A 452 2.09 2.85 22.79
CA LEU A 452 2.32 2.34 24.14
C LEU A 452 3.47 1.32 24.19
N LEU A 453 3.51 0.36 23.26
CA LEU A 453 4.61 -0.61 23.17
C LEU A 453 5.93 0.06 22.77
N LEU A 454 5.90 1.10 21.93
CA LEU A 454 7.08 1.86 21.54
C LEU A 454 7.62 2.67 22.71
N LEU A 455 6.75 3.33 23.48
CA LEU A 455 7.14 4.02 24.72
C LEU A 455 7.75 3.04 25.73
N ALA A 456 7.13 1.87 25.93
CA ALA A 456 7.69 0.81 26.79
C ALA A 456 9.08 0.35 26.29
N SER A 457 9.24 0.17 24.98
CA SER A 457 10.53 -0.23 24.40
C SER A 457 11.61 0.82 24.57
N LEU A 458 11.29 2.11 24.37
CA LEU A 458 12.24 3.21 24.56
C LEU A 458 12.63 3.41 26.03
N LEU A 459 11.71 3.14 26.98
CA LEU A 459 11.98 3.20 28.43
C LEU A 459 12.84 2.03 28.93
N ALA A 460 12.66 0.83 28.37
CA ALA A 460 13.49 -0.33 28.67
C ALA A 460 14.87 -0.23 28.01
N CYS A 461 14.92 0.11 26.72
CA CYS A 461 16.14 0.24 25.92
C CYS A 461 16.90 1.56 26.15
N ARG A 462 16.63 2.27 27.25
CA ARG A 462 17.18 3.61 27.56
C ARG A 462 18.71 3.68 27.47
N GLU A 463 19.42 2.61 27.82
CA GLU A 463 20.89 2.54 27.81
C GLU A 463 21.44 2.09 26.44
N LEU A 464 20.58 1.51 25.58
CA LEU A 464 20.86 1.20 24.18
C LEU A 464 20.59 2.39 23.23
N LEU A 465 20.09 3.52 23.75
CA LEU A 465 19.78 4.76 23.04
C LEU A 465 20.87 5.82 23.31
N GLY A 466 21.94 5.79 22.52
CA GLY A 466 23.05 6.72 22.67
C GLY A 466 24.08 6.66 21.54
N GLY A 467 25.23 7.29 21.77
CA GLY A 467 26.40 7.18 20.89
C GLY A 467 27.10 5.82 21.01
N GLY A 468 28.04 5.54 20.09
CA GLY A 468 28.69 4.23 19.97
C GLY A 468 27.87 3.22 19.15
N ALA A 469 28.49 2.08 18.84
CA ALA A 469 27.84 1.00 18.12
C ALA A 469 27.11 0.05 19.08
N LEU A 470 26.01 -0.54 18.62
CA LEU A 470 25.43 -1.70 19.29
C LEU A 470 26.34 -2.91 19.00
N ALA A 471 26.81 -3.56 20.07
CA ALA A 471 27.66 -4.74 19.99
C ALA A 471 27.53 -5.58 21.27
N GLY A 472 27.92 -6.85 21.18
CA GLY A 472 27.90 -7.79 22.30
C GLY A 472 26.80 -8.84 22.21
N GLY A 473 26.90 -9.87 23.05
CA GLY A 473 26.16 -11.11 22.87
C GLY A 473 26.53 -11.75 21.54
N THR A 474 25.53 -11.90 20.66
CA THR A 474 25.70 -12.38 19.28
C THR A 474 26.05 -11.29 18.27
N LEU A 475 25.93 -10.00 18.62
CA LEU A 475 25.97 -8.91 17.66
C LEU A 475 27.39 -8.34 17.49
N LEU A 476 27.92 -8.43 16.27
CA LEU A 476 29.09 -7.64 15.87
C LEU A 476 28.69 -6.20 15.48
N PRO A 477 29.53 -5.20 15.79
CA PRO A 477 29.23 -3.81 15.48
C PRO A 477 29.09 -3.61 13.96
N ALA A 478 27.95 -3.07 13.53
CA ALA A 478 27.71 -2.68 12.15
C ALA A 478 28.72 -1.58 11.71
N PRO A 479 29.06 -1.49 10.41
CA PRO A 479 29.75 -0.31 9.88
C PRO A 479 28.86 0.94 10.02
N ALA A 480 29.46 2.13 9.85
CA ALA A 480 28.70 3.38 9.84
C ALA A 480 27.72 3.42 8.64
N ASP A 481 28.25 3.17 7.45
CA ASP A 481 27.55 3.34 6.17
C ASP A 481 27.00 2.03 5.60
N SER A 482 25.80 2.08 5.02
CA SER A 482 25.20 0.96 4.28
C SER A 482 25.96 0.62 3.00
N ALA A 483 26.76 1.54 2.46
CA ALA A 483 27.65 1.29 1.33
C ALA A 483 28.66 0.17 1.63
N ALA A 484 29.17 0.10 2.86
CA ALA A 484 30.08 -0.96 3.30
C ALA A 484 29.38 -2.32 3.48
N LEU A 485 28.08 -2.34 3.77
CA LEU A 485 27.27 -3.57 3.74
C LEU A 485 26.93 -4.00 2.31
N TRP A 486 26.73 -3.05 1.40
CA TRP A 486 26.52 -3.35 -0.02
C TRP A 486 27.77 -3.92 -0.67
N SER A 487 28.96 -3.35 -0.44
CA SER A 487 30.21 -3.93 -0.98
C SER A 487 30.41 -5.35 -0.43
N ARG A 488 30.30 -5.54 0.89
CA ARG A 488 30.32 -6.87 1.55
C ARG A 488 29.38 -7.92 0.94
N TYR A 489 28.30 -7.54 0.26
CA TYR A 489 27.38 -8.45 -0.42
C TYR A 489 27.60 -8.58 -1.94
N LEU A 490 28.19 -7.56 -2.58
CA LEU A 490 28.35 -7.48 -4.04
C LEU A 490 29.78 -7.84 -4.50
N ASP A 491 30.79 -7.62 -3.65
CA ASP A 491 32.20 -7.90 -3.93
C ASP A 491 32.41 -9.41 -4.10
N GLY A 492 33.30 -9.82 -5.00
CA GLY A 492 33.65 -11.23 -5.23
C GLY A 492 34.75 -11.78 -4.30
N TRP A 493 35.36 -10.91 -3.50
CA TRP A 493 36.43 -11.25 -2.57
C TRP A 493 36.24 -10.48 -1.26
N HIS A 494 36.43 -11.16 -0.13
CA HIS A 494 36.24 -10.60 1.19
C HIS A 494 37.56 -10.63 1.97
N PRO A 495 38.15 -9.48 2.34
CA PRO A 495 39.45 -9.41 3.02
C PRO A 495 39.37 -9.71 4.54
N VAL A 496 38.59 -10.72 4.92
CA VAL A 496 38.37 -11.19 6.30
C VAL A 496 39.30 -12.38 6.57
N GLY A 497 40.00 -12.41 7.71
CA GLY A 497 41.00 -13.44 7.98
C GLY A 497 42.12 -13.45 6.93
N THR A 498 42.41 -14.62 6.34
CA THR A 498 43.31 -14.77 5.18
C THR A 498 42.66 -14.38 3.84
N GLY A 499 41.36 -14.06 3.84
CA GLY A 499 40.58 -13.70 2.67
C GLY A 499 40.04 -14.90 1.91
N GLY A 500 38.90 -14.71 1.23
CA GLY A 500 38.23 -15.75 0.43
C GLY A 500 37.10 -15.20 -0.42
N SER A 501 36.54 -16.06 -1.28
CA SER A 501 35.49 -15.76 -2.26
C SER A 501 34.10 -16.30 -1.86
N GLU A 502 33.88 -16.56 -0.57
CA GLU A 502 32.67 -17.19 -0.06
C GLU A 502 31.42 -16.32 -0.18
N ALA A 503 30.25 -16.96 -0.28
CA ALA A 503 29.00 -16.26 -0.53
C ALA A 503 28.48 -15.55 0.74
N ALA A 504 28.67 -14.23 0.78
CA ALA A 504 28.22 -13.35 1.86
C ALA A 504 26.74 -13.59 2.28
N PRO A 505 26.44 -13.61 3.60
CA PRO A 505 25.13 -13.99 4.10
C PRO A 505 24.03 -12.99 3.65
N PRO A 506 22.91 -13.47 3.06
CA PRO A 506 21.92 -12.60 2.40
C PRO A 506 21.23 -11.56 3.30
N TYR A 507 21.25 -11.72 4.63
CA TYR A 507 20.71 -10.70 5.53
C TYR A 507 21.45 -9.36 5.41
N LEU A 508 22.75 -9.36 5.03
CA LEU A 508 23.54 -8.14 4.85
C LEU A 508 22.91 -7.23 3.79
N ALA A 509 22.42 -7.78 2.68
CA ALA A 509 21.72 -7.02 1.64
C ALA A 509 20.41 -6.38 2.17
N ILE A 510 19.71 -7.06 3.08
CA ILE A 510 18.46 -6.58 3.66
C ILE A 510 18.74 -5.46 4.69
N VAL A 511 19.78 -5.60 5.51
CA VAL A 511 20.23 -4.53 6.43
C VAL A 511 20.83 -3.36 5.65
N ALA A 512 21.56 -3.60 4.55
CA ALA A 512 22.08 -2.57 3.65
C ALA A 512 20.95 -1.78 2.98
N MET A 513 19.90 -2.45 2.48
CA MET A 513 18.71 -1.83 1.93
C MET A 513 17.98 -0.97 2.96
N LEU A 514 17.80 -1.48 4.19
CA LEU A 514 17.18 -0.72 5.27
C LEU A 514 18.03 0.49 5.68
N GLY A 515 19.35 0.35 5.79
CA GLY A 515 20.28 1.45 6.04
C GLY A 515 20.26 2.50 4.93
N SER A 516 20.15 2.08 3.66
CA SER A 516 20.03 2.98 2.51
C SER A 516 18.72 3.79 2.52
N LEU A 517 17.63 3.20 3.00
CA LEU A 517 16.36 3.92 3.26
C LEU A 517 16.46 4.86 4.46
N LEU A 518 17.30 4.51 5.45
CA LEU A 518 17.56 5.29 6.67
C LEU A 518 18.80 6.20 6.51
N PHE A 519 18.78 6.99 5.43
CA PHE A 519 19.79 8.02 5.10
C PHE A 519 21.24 7.50 4.96
N GLY A 520 21.41 6.20 4.71
CA GLY A 520 22.71 5.55 4.55
C GLY A 520 23.27 4.94 5.84
N SER A 521 22.63 5.08 7.01
CA SER A 521 23.19 4.58 8.27
C SER A 521 22.87 3.11 8.54
N ALA A 522 23.90 2.25 8.49
CA ALA A 522 23.77 0.83 8.84
C ALA A 522 23.62 0.63 10.36
N GLY A 523 24.34 1.39 11.19
CA GLY A 523 24.18 1.37 12.64
C GLY A 523 22.78 1.79 13.12
N LEU A 524 22.13 2.75 12.43
CA LEU A 524 20.75 3.13 12.72
C LEU A 524 19.76 2.05 12.28
N ALA A 525 19.99 1.39 11.13
CA ALA A 525 19.16 0.26 10.70
C ALA A 525 19.17 -0.90 11.71
N VAL A 526 20.33 -1.30 12.23
CA VAL A 526 20.44 -2.33 13.29
C VAL A 526 19.80 -1.85 14.60
N THR A 527 19.97 -0.58 14.97
CA THR A 527 19.29 0.02 16.14
C THR A 527 17.76 -0.07 16.01
N VAL A 528 17.21 0.25 14.83
CA VAL A 528 15.76 0.18 14.58
C VAL A 528 15.27 -1.27 14.59
N LEU A 529 15.98 -2.20 13.95
CA LEU A 529 15.59 -3.62 13.93
C LEU A 529 15.53 -4.24 15.33
N LEU A 530 16.46 -3.89 16.21
CA LEU A 530 16.51 -4.40 17.58
C LEU A 530 15.54 -3.63 18.51
N VAL A 531 15.67 -2.31 18.66
CA VAL A 531 14.87 -1.53 19.63
C VAL A 531 13.39 -1.43 19.25
N ALA A 532 13.05 -1.51 17.96
CA ALA A 532 11.65 -1.56 17.51
C ALA A 532 11.10 -3.00 17.37
N SER A 533 11.87 -4.05 17.65
CA SER A 533 11.41 -5.45 17.53
C SER A 533 10.15 -5.72 18.35
N VAL A 534 10.16 -5.39 19.65
CA VAL A 534 9.02 -5.52 20.59
C VAL A 534 7.74 -4.81 20.08
N PRO A 535 7.74 -3.49 19.78
CA PRO A 535 6.53 -2.82 19.30
C PRO A 535 6.10 -3.26 17.90
N LEU A 536 7.03 -3.58 17.00
CA LEU A 536 6.69 -4.07 15.66
C LEU A 536 6.11 -5.49 15.70
N ALA A 537 6.63 -6.39 16.53
CA ALA A 537 6.09 -7.73 16.76
C ALA A 537 4.66 -7.67 17.34
N GLY A 538 4.44 -6.82 18.35
CA GLY A 538 3.09 -6.57 18.88
C GLY A 538 2.14 -6.00 17.83
N PHE A 539 2.60 -5.06 17.00
CA PHE A 539 1.83 -4.49 15.89
C PHE A 539 1.45 -5.55 14.85
N THR A 540 2.41 -6.34 14.34
CA THR A 540 2.11 -7.38 13.34
C THR A 540 1.23 -8.48 13.91
N ALA A 541 1.36 -8.85 15.19
CA ALA A 541 0.42 -9.72 15.89
C ALA A 541 -0.99 -9.12 16.00
N TYR A 542 -1.11 -7.81 16.26
CA TYR A 542 -2.41 -7.13 16.27
C TYR A 542 -3.11 -7.18 14.90
N PHE A 543 -2.38 -7.06 13.80
CA PHE A 543 -2.93 -7.20 12.44
C PHE A 543 -3.23 -8.66 12.09
N ALA A 544 -2.30 -9.58 12.36
CA ALA A 544 -2.45 -11.00 12.05
C ALA A 544 -3.69 -11.61 12.71
N SER A 545 -3.91 -11.29 13.99
CA SER A 545 -5.03 -11.78 14.80
C SER A 545 -6.42 -11.36 14.29
N ARG A 546 -6.56 -10.39 13.37
CA ARG A 546 -7.86 -10.03 12.73
C ARG A 546 -8.55 -11.22 12.03
N SER A 547 -7.80 -12.22 11.57
CA SER A 547 -8.39 -13.45 10.97
C SER A 547 -8.77 -14.54 11.97
N LEU A 548 -8.40 -14.41 13.25
CA LEU A 548 -8.71 -15.39 14.29
C LEU A 548 -9.91 -14.96 15.14
N VAL A 549 -9.92 -13.69 15.57
CA VAL A 549 -10.84 -13.17 16.59
C VAL A 549 -11.28 -11.75 16.22
N GLU A 550 -12.58 -11.48 16.32
CA GLU A 550 -13.18 -10.19 15.97
C GLU A 550 -13.03 -9.15 17.10
N SER A 551 -12.99 -9.61 18.36
CA SER A 551 -12.82 -8.79 19.56
C SER A 551 -11.51 -7.98 19.56
N ARG A 552 -11.65 -6.65 19.53
CA ARG A 552 -10.53 -5.69 19.57
C ARG A 552 -9.67 -5.82 20.83
N LEU A 553 -10.27 -6.20 21.96
CA LEU A 553 -9.58 -6.38 23.25
C LEU A 553 -8.74 -7.66 23.28
N LEU A 554 -9.26 -8.79 22.79
CA LEU A 554 -8.49 -10.05 22.71
C LEU A 554 -7.30 -9.91 21.75
N ARG A 555 -7.48 -9.20 20.63
CA ARG A 555 -6.38 -8.86 19.70
C ARG A 555 -5.32 -7.97 20.36
N ALA A 556 -5.72 -7.00 21.18
CA ALA A 556 -4.78 -6.14 21.92
C ALA A 556 -4.02 -6.92 23.00
N TRP A 557 -4.71 -7.76 23.77
CA TRP A 557 -4.07 -8.67 24.74
C TRP A 557 -3.02 -9.55 24.06
N ALA A 558 -3.38 -10.29 23.00
CA ALA A 558 -2.44 -11.17 22.31
C ALA A 558 -1.26 -10.42 21.67
N ALA A 559 -1.46 -9.19 21.19
CA ALA A 559 -0.37 -8.34 20.73
C ALA A 559 0.62 -7.97 21.85
N VAL A 560 0.13 -7.69 23.07
CA VAL A 560 0.98 -7.50 24.26
C VAL A 560 1.69 -8.80 24.66
N VAL A 561 0.97 -9.92 24.77
CA VAL A 561 1.57 -11.22 25.11
C VAL A 561 2.65 -11.63 24.11
N TYR A 562 2.44 -11.37 22.82
CA TYR A 562 3.40 -11.69 21.78
C TYR A 562 4.65 -10.79 21.81
N ALA A 563 4.46 -9.49 22.01
CA ALA A 563 5.57 -8.53 22.13
C ALA A 563 6.51 -8.84 23.32
N PHE A 564 5.96 -9.37 24.42
CA PHE A 564 6.70 -9.76 25.62
C PHE A 564 6.86 -11.28 25.80
N LEU A 565 6.91 -12.05 24.69
CA LEU A 565 7.40 -13.42 24.77
C LEU A 565 8.90 -13.42 25.15
N PRO A 566 9.37 -14.34 26.02
CA PRO A 566 10.77 -14.38 26.46
C PRO A 566 11.78 -14.47 25.32
N ALA A 567 11.43 -15.13 24.21
CA ALA A 567 12.27 -15.19 23.02
C ALA A 567 12.47 -13.82 22.32
N VAL A 568 11.54 -12.86 22.48
CA VAL A 568 11.67 -11.51 21.91
C VAL A 568 12.56 -10.65 22.79
N THR A 569 12.32 -10.63 24.11
CA THR A 569 13.12 -9.84 25.07
C THR A 569 14.54 -10.39 25.21
N GLY A 570 14.71 -11.72 25.22
CA GLY A 570 16.02 -12.37 25.25
C GLY A 570 16.82 -12.19 23.95
N ALA A 571 16.15 -12.18 22.79
CA ALA A 571 16.83 -11.89 21.53
C ALA A 571 17.38 -10.47 21.50
N LEU A 572 16.59 -9.50 21.98
CA LEU A 572 17.02 -8.12 22.12
C LEU A 572 18.20 -7.98 23.10
N ALA A 573 18.10 -8.53 24.32
CA ALA A 573 19.17 -8.46 25.32
C ALA A 573 20.48 -9.18 24.92
N THR A 574 20.42 -10.12 23.97
CA THR A 574 21.60 -10.86 23.45
C THR A 574 22.01 -10.47 22.03
N GLY A 575 21.43 -9.41 21.46
CA GLY A 575 21.80 -8.88 20.15
C GLY A 575 21.34 -9.70 18.94
N ARG A 576 20.50 -10.73 19.14
CA ARG A 576 20.07 -11.71 18.14
C ARG A 576 19.13 -11.10 17.10
N ILE A 577 19.73 -10.46 16.11
CA ILE A 577 19.04 -9.76 15.01
C ILE A 577 18.14 -10.69 14.21
N GLY A 578 18.49 -11.98 14.10
CA GLY A 578 17.67 -12.99 13.44
C GLY A 578 16.30 -13.17 14.09
N THR A 579 16.29 -13.57 15.36
CA THR A 579 15.08 -13.77 16.16
C THR A 579 14.29 -12.48 16.33
N ALA A 580 14.95 -11.32 16.41
CA ALA A 580 14.28 -10.01 16.41
C ALA A 580 13.50 -9.75 15.11
N VAL A 581 14.10 -9.99 13.94
CA VAL A 581 13.42 -9.88 12.63
C VAL A 581 12.32 -10.95 12.50
N LEU A 582 12.57 -12.17 12.98
CA LEU A 582 11.57 -13.24 13.01
C LEU A 582 10.36 -12.84 13.86
N ALA A 583 10.54 -12.23 15.03
CA ALA A 583 9.45 -11.75 15.87
C ALA A 583 8.55 -10.73 15.15
N VAL A 584 9.14 -9.82 14.36
CA VAL A 584 8.36 -8.87 13.56
C VAL A 584 7.57 -9.58 12.44
N LEU A 585 8.19 -10.51 11.72
CA LEU A 585 7.61 -11.10 10.51
C LEU A 585 6.74 -12.34 10.74
N LEU A 586 6.97 -13.11 11.81
CA LEU A 586 6.31 -14.38 12.08
C LEU A 586 4.78 -14.29 12.15
N PRO A 587 4.13 -13.28 12.76
CA PRO A 587 2.68 -13.16 12.72
C PRO A 587 2.12 -13.00 11.30
N LEU A 588 2.84 -12.28 10.43
CA LEU A 588 2.48 -12.12 9.03
C LEU A 588 2.74 -13.41 8.25
N ALA A 589 3.85 -14.10 8.52
CA ALA A 589 4.20 -15.38 7.88
C ALA A 589 3.19 -16.49 8.26
N ALA A 590 2.83 -16.61 9.53
CA ALA A 590 1.83 -17.56 10.01
C ALA A 590 0.44 -17.31 9.37
N ARG A 591 0.02 -16.03 9.28
CA ARG A 591 -1.20 -15.64 8.55
C ARG A 591 -1.10 -15.94 7.05
N GLY A 592 0.05 -15.69 6.43
CA GLY A 592 0.32 -15.97 5.02
C GLY A 592 0.23 -17.47 4.71
N GLY A 593 0.91 -18.31 5.49
CA GLY A 593 0.86 -19.76 5.40
C GLY A 593 -0.56 -20.31 5.60
N ALA A 594 -1.28 -19.85 6.63
CA ALA A 594 -2.67 -20.23 6.86
C ALA A 594 -3.59 -19.84 5.69
N ALA A 595 -3.42 -18.65 5.11
CA ALA A 595 -4.19 -18.20 3.95
C ALA A 595 -3.82 -18.97 2.66
N ALA A 596 -2.56 -19.34 2.48
CA ALA A 596 -2.10 -20.16 1.35
C ALA A 596 -2.55 -21.63 1.45
N ALA A 597 -2.70 -22.15 2.68
CA ALA A 597 -3.29 -23.45 2.98
C ALA A 597 -4.83 -23.47 2.96
N GLY A 598 -5.49 -22.31 2.74
CA GLY A 598 -6.95 -22.17 2.71
C GLY A 598 -7.64 -22.21 4.09
N LEU A 599 -6.88 -22.15 5.19
CA LEU A 599 -7.39 -22.27 6.56
C LEU A 599 -8.12 -21.01 7.06
N THR A 600 -8.01 -19.88 6.36
CA THR A 600 -8.61 -18.59 6.75
C THR A 600 -10.05 -18.37 6.27
N HIS A 601 -10.58 -19.23 5.38
CA HIS A 601 -11.91 -19.05 4.80
C HIS A 601 -12.93 -20.00 5.44
N ARG A 602 -14.01 -19.45 6.02
CA ARG A 602 -15.10 -20.24 6.65
C ARG A 602 -15.77 -21.23 5.69
N THR A 603 -15.71 -20.97 4.38
CA THR A 603 -16.24 -21.81 3.30
C THR A 603 -15.28 -22.91 2.80
N GLY A 604 -14.07 -23.03 3.39
CA GLY A 604 -13.08 -24.03 2.97
C GLY A 604 -12.43 -23.78 1.60
N ALA A 605 -12.58 -22.57 1.06
CA ALA A 605 -12.04 -22.17 -0.25
C ALA A 605 -10.50 -22.33 -0.34
N ARG A 606 -10.02 -22.74 -1.51
CA ARG A 606 -8.59 -22.98 -1.78
C ARG A 606 -7.76 -21.70 -1.61
N GLY A 607 -6.60 -21.81 -0.98
CA GLY A 607 -5.70 -20.67 -0.76
C GLY A 607 -5.23 -20.01 -2.05
N THR A 608 -5.18 -18.68 -2.07
CA THR A 608 -4.85 -17.91 -3.28
C THR A 608 -3.36 -17.98 -3.63
N TRP A 609 -3.01 -17.95 -4.92
CA TRP A 609 -1.61 -17.84 -5.36
C TRP A 609 -0.91 -16.58 -4.81
N ARG A 610 -1.63 -15.48 -4.59
CA ARG A 610 -1.09 -14.30 -3.93
C ARG A 610 -0.67 -14.58 -2.48
N ALA A 611 -1.48 -15.32 -1.72
CA ALA A 611 -1.10 -15.75 -0.37
C ALA A 611 0.09 -16.71 -0.40
N THR A 612 0.18 -17.60 -1.40
CA THR A 612 1.34 -18.45 -1.65
C THR A 612 2.62 -17.64 -1.85
N TRP A 613 2.62 -16.64 -2.74
CA TRP A 613 3.79 -15.79 -3.00
C TRP A 613 4.12 -14.83 -1.85
N ALA A 614 3.12 -14.28 -1.16
CA ALA A 614 3.35 -13.45 0.03
C ALA A 614 3.97 -14.27 1.19
N TYR A 615 3.54 -15.52 1.38
CA TYR A 615 4.20 -16.42 2.32
C TYR A 615 5.61 -16.81 1.87
N ALA A 616 5.82 -17.08 0.58
CA ALA A 616 7.15 -17.38 0.04
C ALA A 616 8.14 -16.21 0.22
N LEU A 617 7.70 -14.96 0.00
CA LEU A 617 8.50 -13.76 0.25
C LEU A 617 8.86 -13.62 1.75
N LEU A 618 7.88 -13.73 2.63
CA LEU A 618 8.12 -13.65 4.08
C LEU A 618 9.04 -14.77 4.57
N LEU A 619 8.82 -16.01 4.11
CA LEU A 619 9.67 -17.15 4.43
C LEU A 619 11.10 -16.98 3.90
N THR A 620 11.27 -16.40 2.70
CA THR A 620 12.60 -16.08 2.16
C THR A 620 13.34 -15.10 3.06
N ILE A 621 12.67 -14.00 3.47
CA ILE A 621 13.26 -13.00 4.37
C ILE A 621 13.62 -13.63 5.73
N THR A 622 12.73 -14.42 6.33
CA THR A 622 13.04 -15.08 7.62
C THR A 622 14.12 -16.14 7.49
N THR A 623 14.21 -16.86 6.37
CA THR A 623 15.25 -17.89 6.15
C THR A 623 16.64 -17.25 6.03
N ALA A 624 16.75 -16.05 5.43
CA ALA A 624 18.01 -15.30 5.34
C ALA A 624 18.59 -14.86 6.69
N PHE A 625 17.73 -14.70 7.71
CA PHE A 625 18.08 -14.25 9.06
C PHE A 625 18.11 -15.39 10.10
N THR A 626 17.28 -16.41 9.90
CA THR A 626 17.01 -17.49 10.86
C THR A 626 16.61 -18.77 10.11
N PRO A 627 17.58 -19.49 9.52
CA PRO A 627 17.37 -20.71 8.74
C PRO A 627 16.36 -21.73 9.27
N VAL A 628 16.28 -21.94 10.60
CA VAL A 628 15.44 -22.99 11.24
C VAL A 628 13.93 -22.83 10.98
N VAL A 629 13.49 -21.66 10.51
CA VAL A 629 12.11 -21.44 10.06
C VAL A 629 11.78 -22.24 8.79
N TRP A 630 12.76 -22.53 7.94
CA TRP A 630 12.57 -23.32 6.70
C TRP A 630 12.23 -24.79 6.95
N PRO A 631 12.97 -25.59 7.76
CA PRO A 631 12.57 -26.96 8.07
C PRO A 631 11.25 -27.02 8.86
N LEU A 632 10.94 -26.01 9.68
CA LEU A 632 9.61 -25.90 10.31
C LEU A 632 8.50 -25.70 9.26
N ALA A 633 8.70 -24.81 8.28
CA ALA A 633 7.78 -24.61 7.17
C ALA A 633 7.62 -25.86 6.30
N LEU A 634 8.71 -26.61 6.06
CA LEU A 634 8.71 -27.90 5.36
C LEU A 634 7.81 -28.91 6.08
N LEU A 635 8.01 -29.13 7.38
CA LEU A 635 7.23 -30.10 8.17
C LEU A 635 5.74 -29.75 8.19
N LEU A 636 5.39 -28.48 8.39
CA LEU A 636 3.99 -28.04 8.39
C LEU A 636 3.36 -28.10 6.98
N GLY A 637 4.12 -27.75 5.94
CA GLY A 637 3.69 -27.87 4.54
C GLY A 637 3.44 -29.32 4.12
N LEU A 638 4.31 -30.26 4.55
CA LEU A 638 4.12 -31.70 4.35
C LEU A 638 2.88 -32.19 5.09
N GLY A 639 2.64 -31.73 6.33
CA GLY A 639 1.41 -32.01 7.08
C GLY A 639 0.15 -31.58 6.31
N VAL A 640 0.14 -30.36 5.76
CA VAL A 640 -0.95 -29.88 4.89
C VAL A 640 -1.10 -30.75 3.65
N LEU A 641 0.00 -31.16 3.00
CA LEU A 641 -0.01 -31.99 1.80
C LEU A 641 -0.56 -33.40 2.07
N VAL A 642 -0.23 -34.02 3.21
CA VAL A 642 -0.72 -35.35 3.64
C VAL A 642 -2.22 -35.31 3.96
N VAL A 643 -2.69 -34.23 4.61
CA VAL A 643 -4.12 -34.00 4.87
C VAL A 643 -4.88 -33.72 3.57
N ARG A 644 -4.31 -32.89 2.67
CA ARG A 644 -4.88 -32.51 1.38
C ARG A 644 -4.47 -33.43 0.22
N ARG A 645 -4.05 -34.68 0.48
CA ARG A 645 -3.48 -35.58 -0.54
C ARG A 645 -4.38 -35.85 -1.76
N ARG A 646 -5.71 -35.71 -1.62
CA ARG A 646 -6.69 -35.79 -2.73
C ARG A 646 -6.69 -34.56 -3.66
N GLU A 647 -6.10 -33.44 -3.22
CA GLU A 647 -5.96 -32.18 -3.96
C GLU A 647 -4.48 -31.88 -4.29
N ILE A 648 -3.62 -32.91 -4.38
CA ILE A 648 -2.17 -32.74 -4.54
C ILE A 648 -1.77 -31.96 -5.81
N THR A 649 -2.55 -32.03 -6.88
CA THR A 649 -2.36 -31.22 -8.10
C THR A 649 -2.58 -29.72 -7.88
N ALA A 650 -3.34 -29.33 -6.84
CA ALA A 650 -3.55 -27.94 -6.47
C ALA A 650 -2.55 -27.47 -5.39
N TYR A 651 -2.28 -28.29 -4.36
CA TYR A 651 -1.40 -27.89 -3.24
C TYR A 651 0.09 -28.16 -3.51
N GLY A 652 0.45 -29.17 -4.31
CA GLY A 652 1.83 -29.50 -4.66
C GLY A 652 2.59 -28.34 -5.31
N PRO A 653 2.08 -27.72 -6.39
CA PRO A 653 2.74 -26.56 -7.02
C PRO A 653 2.89 -25.36 -6.08
N ARG A 654 1.94 -25.16 -5.15
CA ARG A 654 2.02 -24.11 -4.11
C ARG A 654 3.11 -24.43 -3.09
N PHE A 655 3.19 -25.66 -2.61
CA PHE A 655 4.20 -26.16 -1.67
C PHE A 655 5.62 -26.04 -2.26
N VAL A 656 5.80 -26.44 -3.53
CA VAL A 656 7.07 -26.27 -4.26
C VAL A 656 7.43 -24.78 -4.39
N ALA A 657 6.48 -23.91 -4.75
CA ALA A 657 6.74 -22.47 -4.82
C ALA A 657 7.09 -21.87 -3.45
N GLN A 658 6.48 -22.33 -2.36
CA GLN A 658 6.74 -21.83 -1.00
C GLN A 658 8.13 -22.18 -0.49
N LEU A 659 8.58 -23.42 -0.68
CA LEU A 659 9.83 -23.91 -0.10
C LEU A 659 11.02 -23.80 -1.06
N GLY A 660 10.77 -23.93 -2.37
CA GLY A 660 11.79 -23.76 -3.41
C GLY A 660 12.21 -22.31 -3.62
N THR A 661 11.33 -21.33 -3.39
CA THR A 661 11.67 -19.91 -3.56
C THR A 661 12.75 -19.43 -2.60
N PRO A 662 12.68 -19.67 -1.27
CA PRO A 662 13.78 -19.37 -0.35
C PRO A 662 15.11 -19.98 -0.79
N LEU A 663 15.11 -21.27 -1.17
CA LEU A 663 16.34 -21.94 -1.60
C LEU A 663 16.91 -21.33 -2.88
N LEU A 664 16.07 -21.09 -3.90
CA LEU A 664 16.51 -20.52 -5.19
C LEU A 664 16.97 -19.05 -5.06
N MET A 665 16.24 -18.25 -4.29
CA MET A 665 16.50 -16.82 -4.13
C MET A 665 17.76 -16.55 -3.29
N LEU A 666 18.08 -17.43 -2.34
CA LEU A 666 19.23 -17.30 -1.44
C LEU A 666 20.43 -18.18 -1.87
N ALA A 667 20.39 -18.82 -3.04
CA ALA A 667 21.50 -19.64 -3.55
C ALA A 667 22.71 -18.77 -3.97
N PRO A 668 23.96 -19.20 -3.72
CA PRO A 668 24.36 -20.52 -3.22
C PRO A 668 24.38 -20.64 -1.69
N TRP A 669 24.24 -19.57 -0.92
CA TRP A 669 24.28 -19.59 0.55
C TRP A 669 23.21 -20.54 1.15
N SER A 670 22.03 -20.65 0.53
CA SER A 670 21.01 -21.64 0.90
C SER A 670 21.45 -23.11 0.78
N LEU A 671 22.55 -23.38 0.07
CA LEU A 671 23.09 -24.71 -0.16
C LEU A 671 24.18 -25.09 0.86
N THR A 672 24.90 -24.12 1.43
CA THR A 672 25.88 -24.39 2.51
C THR A 672 25.21 -24.84 3.80
N LEU A 673 23.95 -24.43 4.01
CA LEU A 673 23.09 -24.87 5.12
C LEU A 673 22.71 -26.37 5.07
N LEU A 674 22.93 -27.07 3.95
CA LEU A 674 22.55 -28.49 3.80
C LEU A 674 23.68 -29.42 4.29
N PRO A 675 23.37 -30.47 5.08
CA PRO A 675 22.04 -30.89 5.54
C PRO A 675 21.59 -30.28 6.89
N PHE A 676 22.50 -29.72 7.70
CA PHE A 676 22.23 -29.41 9.11
C PHE A 676 22.47 -27.96 9.56
N GLY A 677 23.10 -27.10 8.76
CA GLY A 677 23.32 -25.68 9.09
C GLY A 677 22.03 -24.86 9.26
N PHE A 678 20.87 -25.44 8.91
CA PHE A 678 19.56 -24.85 9.20
C PHE A 678 19.27 -24.60 10.70
N PHE A 679 20.11 -25.01 11.66
CA PHE A 679 19.94 -24.65 13.07
C PHE A 679 20.65 -23.34 13.48
N GLU A 680 21.46 -22.76 12.59
CA GLU A 680 22.17 -21.50 12.81
C GLU A 680 21.25 -20.26 12.78
N GLU A 681 21.79 -19.12 13.21
CA GLU A 681 21.14 -17.81 13.24
C GLU A 681 22.15 -16.72 12.84
N ALA A 682 21.72 -15.64 12.18
CA ALA A 682 22.59 -14.51 11.84
C ALA A 682 23.24 -13.86 13.09
N GLY A 683 24.56 -13.72 13.09
CA GLY A 683 25.37 -13.27 14.23
C GLY A 683 26.46 -14.29 14.63
N LEU A 684 27.13 -14.01 15.75
CA LEU A 684 28.07 -14.94 16.39
C LEU A 684 27.32 -16.06 17.15
N GLU A 685 27.94 -17.23 17.26
CA GLU A 685 27.59 -18.18 18.31
C GLU A 685 27.92 -17.55 19.68
N TYR A 686 26.93 -17.55 20.59
CA TYR A 686 27.07 -17.03 21.95
C TYR A 686 26.58 -18.08 22.92
N GLY A 687 27.39 -18.36 23.94
CA GLY A 687 27.31 -19.54 24.81
C GLY A 687 25.90 -19.89 25.28
N GLY A 688 25.49 -21.13 25.00
CA GLY A 688 24.17 -21.63 25.36
C GLY A 688 23.98 -21.67 26.87
N SER A 689 22.99 -20.94 27.38
CA SER A 689 22.32 -21.26 28.64
C SER A 689 21.16 -22.19 28.32
N PRO A 690 21.32 -23.54 28.36
CA PRO A 690 20.28 -24.46 27.92
C PRO A 690 19.02 -24.29 28.78
N ALA A 691 17.88 -24.09 28.13
CA ALA A 691 16.59 -23.97 28.78
C ALA A 691 16.27 -25.26 29.56
N SER A 692 15.69 -25.13 30.77
CA SER A 692 15.14 -26.29 31.46
C SER A 692 13.91 -26.83 30.73
N ALA A 693 13.53 -28.08 30.98
CA ALA A 693 12.28 -28.62 30.45
C ALA A 693 11.05 -27.80 30.87
N THR A 694 11.08 -27.20 32.08
CA THR A 694 10.08 -26.27 32.58
C THR A 694 10.08 -24.91 31.88
N ASP A 695 11.22 -24.43 31.38
CA ASP A 695 11.30 -23.21 30.58
C ASP A 695 10.74 -23.42 29.18
N LEU A 696 11.14 -24.50 28.50
CA LEU A 696 10.62 -24.84 27.16
C LEU A 696 9.11 -25.06 27.16
N LEU A 697 8.56 -25.78 28.14
CA LEU A 697 7.11 -25.92 28.35
C LEU A 697 6.43 -24.59 28.71
N GLY A 698 7.18 -23.68 29.35
CA GLY A 698 6.75 -22.34 29.76
C GLY A 698 6.90 -21.25 28.70
N ILE A 699 7.23 -21.61 27.45
CA ILE A 699 7.47 -20.67 26.33
C ILE A 699 8.70 -19.77 26.56
N SER A 700 9.74 -20.27 27.26
CA SER A 700 11.00 -19.56 27.48
C SER A 700 12.20 -20.36 26.93
N PRO A 701 13.10 -19.74 26.14
CA PRO A 701 14.32 -20.37 25.63
C PRO A 701 15.52 -20.27 26.59
N GLY A 702 15.34 -19.69 27.79
CA GLY A 702 16.42 -19.45 28.73
C GLY A 702 17.45 -18.41 28.27
N GLY A 703 18.40 -18.10 29.15
CA GLY A 703 19.45 -17.11 28.93
C GLY A 703 19.08 -15.66 29.30
N PRO A 704 20.00 -14.69 29.09
CA PRO A 704 19.81 -13.30 29.48
C PRO A 704 18.57 -12.64 28.85
N GLY A 705 17.94 -11.72 29.59
CA GLY A 705 16.72 -11.02 29.13
C GLY A 705 15.45 -11.86 29.04
N THR A 706 15.49 -13.15 29.42
CA THR A 706 14.31 -14.02 29.49
C THR A 706 13.69 -14.05 30.89
N VAL A 707 12.38 -14.30 30.97
CA VAL A 707 11.70 -14.64 32.23
C VAL A 707 11.54 -16.16 32.35
N GLY A 708 11.55 -16.68 33.58
CA GLY A 708 11.41 -18.12 33.84
C GLY A 708 10.06 -18.67 33.38
N GLY A 709 10.04 -19.92 32.90
CA GLY A 709 8.91 -20.50 32.16
C GLY A 709 7.54 -20.44 32.84
N LEU A 710 7.49 -20.46 34.18
CA LEU A 710 6.21 -20.41 34.90
C LEU A 710 5.47 -19.06 34.73
N THR A 711 6.15 -17.97 34.36
CA THR A 711 5.51 -16.64 34.21
C THR A 711 4.44 -16.62 33.11
N LEU A 712 4.57 -17.43 32.05
CA LEU A 712 3.56 -17.52 30.97
C LEU A 712 2.70 -18.79 31.01
N VAL A 713 2.74 -19.57 32.10
CA VAL A 713 1.98 -20.83 32.23
C VAL A 713 0.46 -20.64 32.02
N GLY A 714 -0.09 -19.47 32.36
CA GLY A 714 -1.50 -19.12 32.10
C GLY A 714 -1.88 -19.17 30.61
N VAL A 715 -0.96 -18.81 29.70
CA VAL A 715 -1.17 -18.88 28.25
C VAL A 715 -1.20 -20.34 27.79
N VAL A 716 -0.31 -21.18 28.33
CA VAL A 716 -0.28 -22.63 28.08
C VAL A 716 -1.56 -23.30 28.57
N LEU A 717 -2.02 -22.96 29.78
CA LEU A 717 -3.29 -23.45 30.35
C LEU A 717 -4.51 -22.98 29.53
N ALA A 718 -4.50 -21.75 29.00
CA ALA A 718 -5.56 -21.27 28.12
C ALA A 718 -5.56 -22.00 26.76
N ALA A 719 -4.39 -22.31 26.20
CA ALA A 719 -4.25 -23.11 24.99
C ALA A 719 -4.70 -24.57 25.18
N LEU A 720 -4.45 -25.15 26.37
CA LEU A 720 -4.94 -26.48 26.75
C LEU A 720 -6.46 -26.48 26.94
N ALA A 721 -7.01 -25.47 27.63
CA ALA A 721 -8.46 -25.30 27.77
C ALA A 721 -9.18 -25.13 26.42
N ALA A 722 -8.51 -24.56 25.41
CA ALA A 722 -9.05 -24.45 24.05
C ALA A 722 -9.34 -25.81 23.40
N LEU A 723 -8.60 -26.89 23.73
CA LEU A 723 -8.85 -28.24 23.21
C LEU A 723 -10.24 -28.78 23.61
N LEU A 724 -10.83 -28.25 24.68
CA LEU A 724 -12.17 -28.61 25.16
C LEU A 724 -13.31 -27.91 24.37
N ARG A 725 -13.00 -26.93 23.51
CA ARG A 725 -14.01 -26.25 22.67
C ARG A 725 -14.40 -27.15 21.50
N ALA A 726 -15.67 -27.58 21.41
CA ALA A 726 -16.15 -28.41 20.29
C ALA A 726 -16.10 -27.66 18.94
N GLU A 727 -16.40 -26.36 18.95
CA GLU A 727 -16.32 -25.46 17.80
C GLU A 727 -14.87 -25.15 17.40
N ARG A 728 -14.63 -24.84 16.12
CA ARG A 728 -13.32 -24.43 15.55
C ARG A 728 -12.16 -25.42 15.81
N GLN A 729 -12.46 -26.64 16.27
CA GLN A 729 -11.53 -27.76 16.42
C GLN A 729 -10.46 -27.91 15.31
N PRO A 730 -10.74 -27.82 13.99
CA PRO A 730 -9.67 -27.89 12.98
C PRO A 730 -8.61 -26.80 13.14
N ALA A 731 -9.00 -25.55 13.41
CA ALA A 731 -8.06 -24.44 13.60
C ALA A 731 -7.23 -24.60 14.89
N ILE A 732 -7.89 -25.02 15.98
CA ILE A 732 -7.25 -25.29 17.28
C ILE A 732 -6.24 -26.46 17.15
N ARG A 733 -6.60 -27.52 16.41
CA ARG A 733 -5.69 -28.64 16.10
C ARG A 733 -4.52 -28.20 15.23
N THR A 734 -4.73 -27.37 14.21
CA THR A 734 -3.59 -26.87 13.40
C THR A 734 -2.63 -26.00 14.19
N ALA A 735 -3.14 -25.19 15.13
CA ALA A 735 -2.31 -24.43 16.06
C ALA A 735 -1.52 -25.37 16.99
N TRP A 736 -2.16 -26.40 17.57
CA TRP A 736 -1.47 -27.39 18.40
C TRP A 736 -0.45 -28.25 17.63
N THR A 737 -0.68 -28.60 16.36
CA THR A 737 0.35 -29.27 15.55
C THR A 737 1.55 -28.36 15.26
N ALA A 738 1.32 -27.06 15.03
CA ALA A 738 2.41 -26.11 14.89
C ALA A 738 3.20 -25.94 16.20
N ALA A 739 2.52 -25.87 17.34
CA ALA A 739 3.14 -25.83 18.66
C ALA A 739 3.99 -27.08 18.93
N LEU A 740 3.48 -28.28 18.66
CA LEU A 740 4.21 -29.53 18.91
C LEU A 740 5.46 -29.68 18.00
N VAL A 741 5.36 -29.33 16.71
CA VAL A 741 6.52 -29.32 15.80
C VAL A 741 7.57 -28.29 16.24
N ALA A 742 7.14 -27.10 16.64
CA ALA A 742 8.02 -26.05 17.14
C ALA A 742 8.70 -26.44 18.48
N LEU A 743 7.98 -27.11 19.38
CA LEU A 743 8.53 -27.60 20.65
C LEU A 743 9.55 -28.72 20.45
N VAL A 744 9.32 -29.65 19.51
CA VAL A 744 10.31 -30.67 19.15
C VAL A 744 11.57 -30.03 18.56
N LEU A 745 11.42 -29.06 17.65
CA LEU A 745 12.57 -28.31 17.13
C LEU A 745 13.27 -27.47 18.20
N ALA A 746 12.54 -26.93 19.19
CA ALA A 746 13.12 -26.22 20.33
C ALA A 746 14.00 -27.15 21.19
N VAL A 747 13.49 -28.34 21.54
CA VAL A 747 14.24 -29.36 22.28
C VAL A 747 15.48 -29.82 21.51
N LEU A 748 15.38 -29.99 20.19
CA LEU A 748 16.52 -30.36 19.34
C LEU A 748 17.57 -29.24 19.26
N SER A 749 17.17 -27.98 19.09
CA SER A 749 18.10 -26.84 19.12
C SER A 749 18.79 -26.70 20.48
N ASN A 750 18.06 -26.85 21.59
CA ASN A 750 18.54 -26.53 22.95
C ASN A 750 19.78 -27.33 23.43
N GLY A 751 20.18 -28.38 22.71
CA GLY A 751 21.41 -29.14 22.97
C GLY A 751 22.67 -28.62 22.25
N SER A 752 22.54 -27.68 21.32
CA SER A 752 23.65 -27.12 20.52
C SER A 752 23.55 -25.61 20.26
N THR A 753 22.34 -25.07 20.19
CA THR A 753 22.00 -23.71 19.75
C THR A 753 20.90 -23.13 20.65
N TRP A 754 20.71 -21.80 20.60
CA TRP A 754 19.69 -21.16 21.45
C TRP A 754 18.27 -21.40 20.91
N ALA A 755 17.37 -21.93 21.75
CA ALA A 755 16.03 -22.34 21.36
C ALA A 755 15.03 -21.18 21.07
N GLY A 756 15.50 -19.93 20.97
CA GLY A 756 14.67 -18.74 20.76
C GLY A 756 13.75 -18.79 19.54
N PRO A 757 14.27 -19.00 18.31
CA PRO A 757 13.44 -19.10 17.10
C PRO A 757 12.31 -20.13 17.22
N SER A 758 12.62 -21.31 17.75
CA SER A 758 11.68 -22.43 17.89
C SER A 758 10.63 -22.17 18.99
N THR A 759 11.05 -21.64 20.15
CA THR A 759 10.13 -21.26 21.24
C THR A 759 9.23 -20.08 20.88
N LEU A 760 9.69 -19.17 20.02
CA LEU A 760 8.89 -18.07 19.45
C LEU A 760 7.75 -18.60 18.56
N VAL A 761 8.00 -19.63 17.75
CA VAL A 761 6.97 -20.29 16.93
C VAL A 761 6.03 -21.14 17.80
N TYR A 762 6.54 -21.81 18.83
CA TYR A 762 5.73 -22.48 19.85
C TYR A 762 4.78 -21.49 20.55
N GLY A 763 5.30 -20.33 20.96
CA GLY A 763 4.56 -19.28 21.65
C GLY A 763 3.43 -18.68 20.83
N ILE A 764 3.67 -18.30 19.57
CA ILE A 764 2.59 -17.78 18.70
C ILE A 764 1.53 -18.84 18.40
N ALA A 765 1.93 -20.12 18.30
CA ALA A 765 1.01 -21.23 18.05
C ALA A 765 0.10 -21.50 19.26
N LEU A 766 0.66 -21.55 20.48
CA LEU A 766 -0.15 -21.63 21.71
C LEU A 766 -1.02 -20.39 21.90
N LEU A 767 -0.51 -19.19 21.64
CA LEU A 767 -1.28 -17.95 21.74
C LEU A 767 -2.46 -17.91 20.75
N ALA A 768 -2.28 -18.44 19.53
CA ALA A 768 -3.35 -18.60 18.56
C ALA A 768 -4.41 -19.63 19.04
N ALA A 769 -4.00 -20.73 19.67
CA ALA A 769 -4.92 -21.69 20.29
C ALA A 769 -5.69 -21.05 21.47
N ALA A 770 -5.01 -20.31 22.35
CA ALA A 770 -5.61 -19.59 23.47
C ALA A 770 -6.61 -18.52 23.02
N LEU A 771 -6.29 -17.73 21.98
CA LEU A 771 -7.21 -16.80 21.32
C LEU A 771 -8.47 -17.51 20.81
N LEU A 772 -8.30 -18.63 20.11
CA LEU A 772 -9.42 -19.45 19.59
C LEU A 772 -10.22 -20.14 20.72
N GLY A 773 -9.63 -20.36 21.90
CA GLY A 773 -10.32 -20.82 23.09
C GLY A 773 -11.16 -19.72 23.77
N ALA A 774 -10.59 -18.52 23.90
CA ALA A 774 -11.18 -17.36 24.56
C ALA A 774 -12.27 -16.65 23.74
N ASP A 775 -12.25 -16.77 22.41
CA ASP A 775 -13.27 -16.18 21.54
C ASP A 775 -14.69 -16.70 21.87
N GLY A 776 -15.64 -15.79 22.09
CA GLY A 776 -16.99 -16.09 22.57
C GLY A 776 -17.09 -16.69 23.98
N ALA A 777 -16.02 -16.73 24.79
CA ALA A 777 -16.05 -17.40 26.10
C ALA A 777 -17.00 -16.75 27.12
N ARG A 778 -17.21 -15.42 27.08
CA ARG A 778 -18.13 -14.73 27.99
C ARG A 778 -19.58 -15.20 27.86
N HIS A 779 -20.07 -15.39 26.63
CA HIS A 779 -21.42 -15.90 26.36
C HIS A 779 -21.55 -17.35 26.82
N ARG A 780 -20.62 -18.22 26.40
CA ARG A 780 -20.58 -19.65 26.79
C ARG A 780 -20.48 -19.90 28.29
N VAL A 781 -19.91 -18.97 29.07
CA VAL A 781 -19.88 -19.05 30.54
C VAL A 781 -21.19 -18.59 31.17
N ALA A 782 -21.84 -17.56 30.61
CA ALA A 782 -23.16 -17.09 31.06
C ALA A 782 -24.31 -18.07 30.71
N GLU A 783 -24.16 -18.84 29.63
CA GLU A 783 -25.09 -19.90 29.20
C GLU A 783 -25.01 -21.19 30.06
N GLN A 784 -24.05 -21.31 30.98
CA GLN A 784 -23.85 -22.50 31.80
C GLN A 784 -24.19 -22.25 33.27
N SER A 785 -24.83 -23.22 33.91
CA SER A 785 -25.10 -23.21 35.34
C SER A 785 -23.80 -23.18 36.16
N PHE A 786 -23.85 -22.52 37.32
CA PHE A 786 -22.67 -22.31 38.17
C PHE A 786 -22.08 -23.65 38.64
N GLY A 787 -20.77 -23.82 38.44
CA GLY A 787 -20.06 -25.06 38.76
C GLY A 787 -18.56 -24.94 38.56
N TRP A 788 -17.80 -25.95 39.01
CA TRP A 788 -16.33 -25.91 39.19
C TRP A 788 -15.51 -25.43 37.98
N ARG A 789 -16.04 -25.58 36.76
CA ARG A 789 -15.38 -25.11 35.52
C ARG A 789 -15.27 -23.59 35.45
N GLN A 790 -16.20 -22.84 36.05
CA GLN A 790 -16.23 -21.39 36.02
C GLN A 790 -15.07 -20.76 36.84
N PRO A 791 -14.84 -21.08 38.13
CA PRO A 791 -13.69 -20.56 38.86
C PRO A 791 -12.35 -21.02 38.26
N VAL A 792 -12.26 -22.24 37.72
CA VAL A 792 -11.06 -22.69 36.99
C VAL A 792 -10.81 -21.85 35.74
N ALA A 793 -11.84 -21.55 34.94
CA ALA A 793 -11.72 -20.66 33.78
C ALA A 793 -11.32 -19.23 34.17
N VAL A 794 -11.83 -18.70 35.29
CA VAL A 794 -11.43 -17.39 35.83
C VAL A 794 -9.98 -17.39 36.28
N LEU A 795 -9.51 -18.43 36.98
CA LEU A 795 -8.10 -18.57 37.39
C LEU A 795 -7.15 -18.66 36.19
N ILE A 796 -7.51 -19.43 35.16
CA ILE A 796 -6.73 -19.51 33.91
C ILE A 796 -6.69 -18.15 33.20
N ALA A 797 -7.83 -17.46 33.09
CA ALA A 797 -7.91 -16.14 32.47
C ALA A 797 -7.11 -15.07 33.24
N LEU A 798 -7.12 -15.12 34.57
CA LEU A 798 -6.35 -14.23 35.43
C LEU A 798 -4.84 -14.51 35.29
N ALA A 799 -4.42 -15.78 35.32
CA ALA A 799 -3.01 -16.15 35.08
C ALA A 799 -2.53 -15.72 33.69
N ALA A 800 -3.36 -15.90 32.65
CA ALA A 800 -3.08 -15.50 31.28
C ALA A 800 -3.06 -13.96 31.06
N ALA A 801 -3.60 -13.18 31.99
CA ALA A 801 -3.52 -11.72 31.98
C ALA A 801 -2.36 -11.19 32.84
N VAL A 802 -2.18 -11.71 34.06
CA VAL A 802 -1.17 -11.26 35.02
C VAL A 802 0.24 -11.60 34.58
N GLY A 803 0.49 -12.81 34.08
CA GLY A 803 1.83 -13.25 33.65
C GLY A 803 2.50 -12.31 32.63
N PRO A 804 1.84 -12.00 31.49
CA PRO A 804 2.35 -11.06 30.50
C PRO A 804 2.52 -9.62 31.03
N LEU A 805 1.65 -9.17 31.95
CA LEU A 805 1.76 -7.84 32.55
C LEU A 805 2.96 -7.75 33.50
N LEU A 806 3.24 -8.80 34.27
CA LEU A 806 4.44 -8.89 35.11
C LEU A 806 5.72 -8.97 34.29
N ALA A 807 5.72 -9.71 33.17
CA ALA A 807 6.84 -9.74 32.23
C ALA A 807 7.12 -8.36 31.62
N ALA A 808 6.08 -7.68 31.14
CA ALA A 808 6.19 -6.32 30.59
C ALA A 808 6.70 -5.29 31.62
N ALA A 809 6.11 -5.29 32.82
CA ALA A 809 6.52 -4.38 33.90
C ALA A 809 7.94 -4.66 34.39
N GLY A 810 8.31 -5.94 34.55
CA GLY A 810 9.65 -6.35 34.95
C GLY A 810 10.72 -5.92 33.94
N TRP A 811 10.43 -6.02 32.65
CA TRP A 811 11.35 -5.58 31.58
C TRP A 811 11.50 -4.05 31.49
N VAL A 812 10.40 -3.28 31.59
CA VAL A 812 10.48 -1.82 31.57
C VAL A 812 11.24 -1.27 32.80
N LEU A 813 11.01 -1.85 33.98
CA LEU A 813 11.72 -1.47 35.20
C LEU A 813 13.18 -1.91 35.17
N GLY A 814 13.42 -3.20 34.90
CA GLY A 814 14.76 -3.81 34.91
C GLY A 814 15.69 -3.29 33.82
N GLY A 815 15.14 -2.78 32.71
CA GLY A 815 15.90 -2.40 31.52
C GLY A 815 15.99 -3.54 30.50
N ALA A 816 16.52 -3.23 29.31
CA ALA A 816 16.79 -4.20 28.26
C ALA A 816 18.20 -4.84 28.38
N ASP A 817 18.85 -4.64 29.53
CA ASP A 817 20.29 -4.76 29.70
C ASP A 817 20.73 -6.24 29.80
N GLY A 818 21.90 -6.53 29.27
CA GLY A 818 22.41 -7.89 29.08
C GLY A 818 23.73 -7.87 28.31
N PRO A 819 24.08 -8.96 27.59
CA PRO A 819 25.28 -8.99 26.76
C PRO A 819 25.31 -7.97 25.61
N LEU A 820 24.17 -7.41 25.19
CA LEU A 820 24.11 -6.31 24.20
C LEU A 820 24.21 -4.95 24.89
N GLU A 821 25.10 -4.08 24.40
CA GLU A 821 25.29 -2.73 24.92
C GLU A 821 25.81 -1.75 23.85
N ARG A 822 25.96 -0.46 24.22
CA ARG A 822 26.64 0.56 23.41
C ARG A 822 28.13 0.58 23.74
N ARG A 823 28.98 0.25 22.78
CA ARG A 823 30.45 0.28 22.94
C ARG A 823 31.14 1.01 21.79
N ASP A 824 32.43 1.28 21.97
CA ASP A 824 33.29 1.71 20.88
C ASP A 824 33.28 0.63 19.77
N PRO A 825 32.99 0.98 18.50
CA PRO A 825 33.13 0.04 17.40
C PRO A 825 34.56 -0.46 17.17
N VAL A 826 35.61 0.15 17.75
CA VAL A 826 37.01 -0.26 17.59
C VAL A 826 37.40 -1.29 18.66
N GLN A 827 37.84 -2.47 18.23
CA GLN A 827 38.18 -3.64 19.07
C GLN A 827 39.69 -3.80 19.34
N VAL A 828 40.52 -3.06 18.62
CA VAL A 828 41.99 -3.02 18.80
C VAL A 828 42.41 -1.59 19.17
N PRO A 829 43.55 -1.37 19.86
CA PRO A 829 43.99 -0.01 20.19
C PRO A 829 44.08 0.88 18.95
N ALA A 830 43.65 2.14 19.03
CA ALA A 830 43.45 3.00 17.86
C ALA A 830 44.68 3.12 16.93
N PHE A 831 45.91 3.14 17.48
CA PHE A 831 47.13 3.16 16.67
C PHE A 831 47.37 1.87 15.87
N VAL A 832 46.90 0.72 16.38
CA VAL A 832 46.92 -0.57 15.68
C VAL A 832 45.91 -0.57 14.54
N ALA A 833 44.72 0.01 14.78
CA ALA A 833 43.72 0.19 13.73
C ALA A 833 44.27 1.06 12.58
N GLU A 834 44.89 2.20 12.90
CA GLU A 834 45.54 3.07 11.91
C GLU A 834 46.71 2.37 11.17
N GLU A 835 47.66 1.72 11.89
CA GLU A 835 48.80 1.01 11.25
C GLU A 835 48.31 -0.08 10.27
N SER A 836 47.22 -0.77 10.59
CA SER A 836 46.62 -1.81 9.72
C SER A 836 45.96 -1.29 8.44
N VAL A 837 45.64 0.00 8.35
CA VAL A 837 45.07 0.64 7.14
C VAL A 837 46.15 1.29 6.27
N THR A 838 47.40 1.37 6.74
CA THR A 838 48.54 1.86 5.95
C THR A 838 48.82 0.99 4.72
N ARG A 839 49.75 1.45 3.87
CA ARG A 839 50.24 0.75 2.67
C ARG A 839 50.69 -0.70 2.90
N ASP A 840 51.05 -1.05 4.13
CA ASP A 840 51.58 -2.36 4.51
C ASP A 840 50.46 -3.33 4.95
N GLN A 841 49.22 -2.84 5.16
CA GLN A 841 48.00 -3.65 5.37
C GLN A 841 48.14 -4.77 6.42
N ALA A 842 48.87 -4.46 7.49
CA ALA A 842 49.21 -5.38 8.55
C ALA A 842 47.97 -5.92 9.28
N ARG A 843 48.04 -7.17 9.77
CA ARG A 843 46.99 -7.82 10.54
C ARG A 843 47.30 -7.87 12.04
N THR A 844 46.25 -7.99 12.84
CA THR A 844 46.30 -8.26 14.28
C THR A 844 45.70 -9.62 14.56
N LEU A 845 46.47 -10.51 15.18
CA LEU A 845 45.98 -11.76 15.73
C LEU A 845 45.38 -11.48 17.11
N VAL A 846 44.07 -11.60 17.24
CA VAL A 846 43.38 -11.49 18.53
C VAL A 846 43.22 -12.88 19.11
N LEU A 847 43.75 -13.12 20.30
CA LEU A 847 43.64 -14.39 21.03
C LEU A 847 42.57 -14.27 22.12
N ASP A 848 41.74 -15.29 22.22
CA ASP A 848 40.73 -15.46 23.27
C ASP A 848 40.81 -16.89 23.83
N SER A 849 40.65 -17.07 25.13
CA SER A 849 40.95 -18.35 25.78
C SER A 849 40.45 -18.35 27.22
N ASP A 850 39.57 -19.29 27.55
CA ASP A 850 39.12 -19.57 28.93
C ASP A 850 40.02 -20.59 29.65
N SER A 851 40.85 -21.35 28.91
CA SER A 851 41.71 -22.39 29.47
C SER A 851 43.03 -22.54 28.72
N THR A 852 44.10 -22.99 29.37
CA THR A 852 45.40 -23.25 28.71
C THR A 852 45.40 -24.46 27.78
N ALA A 853 44.26 -25.14 27.60
CA ALA A 853 44.10 -26.26 26.68
C ALA A 853 43.38 -25.87 25.38
N GLU A 854 42.60 -24.79 25.39
CA GLU A 854 41.76 -24.36 24.28
C GLU A 854 41.91 -22.85 24.05
N VAL A 855 42.22 -22.48 22.81
CA VAL A 855 42.50 -21.10 22.40
C VAL A 855 41.70 -20.81 21.13
N GLY A 856 40.72 -19.90 21.25
CA GLY A 856 40.12 -19.26 20.10
C GLY A 856 41.01 -18.14 19.58
N TYR A 857 40.95 -17.88 18.27
CA TYR A 857 41.61 -16.71 17.71
C TYR A 857 40.74 -16.03 16.66
N THR A 858 41.07 -14.78 16.34
CA THR A 858 40.44 -14.03 15.25
C THR A 858 41.50 -13.19 14.56
N LEU A 859 41.63 -13.36 13.26
CA LEU A 859 42.62 -12.65 12.46
C LEU A 859 42.01 -11.36 11.86
N VAL A 860 42.33 -10.23 12.47
CA VAL A 860 41.70 -8.91 12.26
C VAL A 860 42.54 -8.02 11.34
N ARG A 861 41.88 -7.23 10.50
CA ARG A 861 42.46 -6.07 9.79
C ARG A 861 41.58 -4.85 10.05
N GLY A 862 42.16 -3.65 10.09
CA GLY A 862 41.43 -2.44 10.43
C GLY A 862 41.05 -2.37 11.91
N SER A 863 39.90 -1.76 12.18
CA SER A 863 39.41 -1.42 13.53
C SER A 863 38.84 -2.58 14.35
N GLY A 864 38.66 -3.78 13.77
CA GLY A 864 37.93 -4.88 14.41
C GLY A 864 36.98 -5.58 13.45
N VAL A 865 36.43 -6.74 13.85
CA VAL A 865 35.41 -7.44 13.07
C VAL A 865 34.05 -6.74 13.13
N ARG A 866 33.33 -6.81 12.02
CA ARG A 866 32.04 -6.16 11.74
C ARG A 866 30.95 -7.18 11.47
N LEU A 867 29.70 -6.73 11.47
CA LEU A 867 28.54 -7.53 11.06
C LEU A 867 28.79 -8.22 9.69
N GLY A 868 28.66 -9.55 9.65
CA GLY A 868 28.96 -10.39 8.49
C GLY A 868 30.35 -11.03 8.46
N ASP A 869 31.32 -10.58 9.28
CA ASP A 869 32.68 -11.15 9.28
C ASP A 869 32.73 -12.54 9.95
N ALA A 870 31.85 -12.80 10.91
CA ALA A 870 31.79 -14.09 11.60
C ALA A 870 31.38 -15.21 10.64
N GLU A 871 30.28 -15.00 9.92
CA GLU A 871 29.71 -15.96 8.97
C GLU A 871 30.63 -16.17 7.76
N LEU A 872 31.30 -15.12 7.29
CA LEU A 872 32.33 -15.22 6.24
C LEU A 872 33.57 -15.99 6.70
N THR A 873 33.98 -15.85 7.97
CA THR A 873 35.09 -16.64 8.52
C THR A 873 34.71 -18.10 8.67
N ALA A 874 33.51 -18.39 9.19
CA ALA A 874 32.99 -19.75 9.33
C ALA A 874 32.82 -20.47 7.97
N ALA A 875 32.35 -19.75 6.94
CA ALA A 875 32.21 -20.29 5.59
C ALA A 875 33.57 -20.60 4.93
N ALA A 876 34.62 -19.83 5.22
CA ALA A 876 35.97 -20.05 4.69
C ALA A 876 36.68 -21.26 5.30
N GLY A 877 36.26 -21.70 6.49
CA GLY A 877 36.78 -22.88 7.18
C GLY A 877 38.12 -22.68 7.91
N ASP A 878 38.53 -23.72 8.64
CA ASP A 878 39.73 -23.70 9.46
C ASP A 878 41.01 -23.67 8.61
N ASN A 879 41.99 -22.84 9.03
CA ASN A 879 43.29 -22.77 8.36
C ASN A 879 44.31 -23.59 9.15
N GLU A 880 44.37 -24.90 8.84
CA GLU A 880 45.24 -25.88 9.49
C GLU A 880 46.68 -25.42 9.77
N ARG A 881 47.23 -24.52 8.94
CA ARG A 881 48.57 -23.97 9.13
C ARG A 881 48.59 -22.84 10.16
N LEU A 882 47.64 -21.91 10.10
CA LEU A 882 47.50 -20.86 11.10
C LEU A 882 47.13 -21.44 12.48
N ASP A 883 46.30 -22.48 12.52
CA ASP A 883 45.95 -23.18 13.77
C ASP A 883 47.19 -23.76 14.45
N LYS A 884 48.09 -24.39 13.68
CA LYS A 884 49.36 -24.94 14.17
C LYS A 884 50.31 -23.83 14.65
N VAL A 885 50.34 -22.68 13.95
CA VAL A 885 51.09 -21.49 14.39
C VAL A 885 50.54 -20.97 15.73
N VAL A 886 49.23 -20.78 15.86
CA VAL A 886 48.61 -20.31 17.11
C VAL A 886 48.81 -21.31 18.25
N ALA A 887 48.69 -22.61 17.98
CA ALA A 887 48.94 -23.67 18.97
C ALA A 887 50.40 -23.70 19.43
N HIS A 888 51.38 -23.65 18.51
CA HIS A 888 52.80 -23.59 18.86
C HIS A 888 53.18 -22.30 19.60
N LEU A 889 52.56 -21.18 19.23
CA LEU A 889 52.74 -19.88 19.88
C LEU A 889 52.28 -19.90 21.34
N VAL A 890 51.08 -20.42 21.62
CA VAL A 890 50.57 -20.47 23.01
C VAL A 890 51.17 -21.61 23.84
N ALA A 891 51.57 -22.71 23.19
CA ALA A 891 52.32 -23.78 23.85
C ALA A 891 53.82 -23.45 24.08
N GLY A 892 54.33 -22.37 23.48
CA GLY A 892 55.73 -21.95 23.60
C GLY A 892 56.73 -22.92 22.97
N SER A 893 56.32 -23.66 21.94
CA SER A 893 57.02 -24.84 21.43
C SER A 893 57.69 -24.67 20.05
N GLY A 894 57.59 -23.50 19.42
CA GLY A 894 58.21 -23.20 18.13
C GLY A 894 59.33 -22.15 18.21
N ALA A 895 60.45 -22.38 17.53
CA ALA A 895 61.59 -21.46 17.50
C ALA A 895 61.37 -20.23 16.59
N ASP A 896 60.70 -20.42 15.45
CA ASP A 896 60.58 -19.42 14.38
C ASP A 896 59.18 -18.77 14.28
N GLN A 897 58.42 -18.74 15.38
CA GLN A 897 57.00 -18.32 15.35
C GLN A 897 56.78 -16.87 14.90
N SER A 898 57.73 -15.95 15.18
CA SER A 898 57.68 -14.58 14.65
C SER A 898 57.81 -14.51 13.12
N ASP A 899 58.43 -15.49 12.48
CA ASP A 899 58.55 -15.59 11.03
C ASP A 899 57.29 -16.19 10.40
N GLU A 900 56.70 -17.23 11.02
CA GLU A 900 55.43 -17.81 10.56
C GLU A 900 54.27 -16.80 10.67
N LEU A 901 54.16 -16.08 11.79
CA LEU A 901 53.23 -14.95 11.95
C LEU A 901 53.43 -13.86 10.89
N GLY A 902 54.70 -13.55 10.59
CA GLY A 902 55.06 -12.62 9.51
C GLY A 902 54.59 -13.09 8.13
N GLY A 903 54.58 -14.41 7.88
CA GLY A 903 54.07 -15.03 6.65
C GLY A 903 52.56 -14.85 6.43
N PHE A 904 51.79 -14.62 7.50
CA PHE A 904 50.36 -14.24 7.48
C PHE A 904 50.13 -12.72 7.53
N ALA A 905 51.19 -11.92 7.47
CA ALA A 905 51.23 -10.47 7.69
C ALA A 905 50.74 -10.01 9.08
N VAL A 906 50.86 -10.85 10.11
CA VAL A 906 50.54 -10.49 11.50
C VAL A 906 51.64 -9.60 12.07
N ARG A 907 51.29 -8.37 12.44
CA ARG A 907 52.18 -7.40 13.11
C ARG A 907 52.00 -7.39 14.62
N TYR A 908 50.79 -7.70 15.07
CA TYR A 908 50.36 -7.54 16.45
C TYR A 908 49.65 -8.80 16.95
N VAL A 909 49.89 -9.14 18.22
CA VAL A 909 49.17 -10.18 18.95
C VAL A 909 48.49 -9.52 20.15
N LEU A 910 47.17 -9.58 20.21
CA LEU A 910 46.35 -8.98 21.26
C LEU A 910 45.65 -10.09 22.05
N VAL A 911 45.95 -10.24 23.34
CA VAL A 911 45.24 -11.17 24.23
C VAL A 911 44.09 -10.40 24.89
N ARG A 912 42.88 -10.97 24.81
CA ARG A 912 41.65 -10.40 25.41
C ARG A 912 41.66 -10.47 26.95
N PRO A 913 40.93 -9.56 27.63
CA PRO A 913 40.76 -9.63 29.08
C PRO A 913 39.98 -10.88 29.48
N GLY A 914 40.59 -11.73 30.30
CA GLY A 914 40.02 -13.00 30.79
C GLY A 914 41.04 -14.14 30.74
N SER A 915 41.92 -14.15 29.74
CA SER A 915 42.76 -15.32 29.46
C SER A 915 43.79 -15.65 30.54
N PRO A 916 44.19 -16.95 30.66
CA PRO A 916 45.17 -17.40 31.64
C PRO A 916 46.50 -16.63 31.58
N ARG A 917 47.04 -16.29 32.75
CA ARG A 917 48.32 -15.56 32.89
C ARG A 917 49.52 -16.36 32.35
N GLU A 918 49.34 -17.65 32.14
CA GLU A 918 50.22 -18.59 31.47
C GLU A 918 50.46 -18.17 30.02
N VAL A 919 49.39 -17.85 29.25
CA VAL A 919 49.48 -17.42 27.85
C VAL A 919 50.33 -16.17 27.71
N SER A 920 50.09 -15.16 28.57
CA SER A 920 50.92 -13.95 28.61
C SER A 920 52.39 -14.22 28.93
N ARG A 921 52.67 -15.17 29.84
CA ARG A 921 54.05 -15.56 30.20
C ARG A 921 54.78 -16.28 29.06
N VAL A 922 54.07 -17.06 28.24
CA VAL A 922 54.65 -17.68 27.05
C VAL A 922 54.96 -16.63 25.99
N LEU A 923 54.03 -15.70 25.72
CA LEU A 923 54.26 -14.61 24.77
C LEU A 923 55.42 -13.69 25.20
N ASP A 924 55.52 -13.36 26.49
CA ASP A 924 56.65 -12.59 27.06
C ASP A 924 58.01 -13.33 26.97
N ALA A 925 58.00 -14.66 26.78
CA ALA A 925 59.19 -15.49 26.62
C ALA A 925 59.49 -15.89 25.15
N THR A 926 58.61 -15.52 24.20
CA THR A 926 58.71 -15.96 22.81
C THR A 926 59.69 -15.08 22.00
N PRO A 927 60.73 -15.64 21.36
CA PRO A 927 61.65 -14.86 20.54
C PRO A 927 60.95 -14.09 19.41
N GLY A 928 61.32 -12.82 19.23
CA GLY A 928 60.77 -11.96 18.18
C GLY A 928 59.43 -11.31 18.49
N LEU A 929 58.91 -11.44 19.72
CA LEU A 929 57.81 -10.63 20.24
C LEU A 929 58.31 -9.61 21.27
N SER A 930 57.88 -8.34 21.14
CA SER A 930 58.01 -7.33 22.20
C SER A 930 56.65 -6.88 22.70
N ARG A 931 56.47 -6.88 24.02
CA ARG A 931 55.25 -6.37 24.66
C ARG A 931 55.21 -4.84 24.56
N LEU A 932 54.12 -4.29 24.05
CA LEU A 932 53.91 -2.84 23.93
C LEU A 932 53.08 -2.25 25.06
N SER A 933 52.00 -2.93 25.46
CA SER A 933 51.09 -2.42 26.48
C SER A 933 50.35 -3.52 27.24
N GLN A 934 49.80 -3.13 28.40
CA GLN A 934 48.78 -3.86 29.13
C GLN A 934 47.80 -2.82 29.71
N GLN A 935 46.54 -2.89 29.31
CA GLN A 935 45.48 -1.97 29.73
C GLN A 935 44.17 -2.76 29.90
N ASP A 936 43.45 -2.49 30.99
CA ASP A 936 42.10 -3.01 31.27
C ASP A 936 41.97 -4.55 31.10
N GLY A 937 43.00 -5.27 31.54
CA GLY A 937 43.11 -6.73 31.45
C GLY A 937 43.60 -7.26 30.10
N SER A 938 43.48 -6.49 29.02
CA SER A 938 44.07 -6.80 27.71
C SER A 938 45.59 -6.59 27.71
N ALA A 939 46.30 -7.30 26.82
CA ALA A 939 47.73 -7.11 26.62
C ALA A 939 48.12 -7.25 25.13
N LEU A 940 49.06 -6.42 24.68
CA LEU A 940 49.46 -6.31 23.28
C LEU A 940 50.96 -6.56 23.12
N TRP A 941 51.30 -7.46 22.19
CA TRP A 941 52.65 -7.73 21.71
C TRP A 941 52.77 -7.33 20.23
N ARG A 942 53.98 -6.96 19.82
CA ARG A 942 54.36 -6.65 18.44
C ARG A 942 55.38 -7.67 17.95
N VAL A 943 55.20 -8.13 16.72
CA VAL A 943 56.21 -8.93 16.00
C VAL A 943 57.35 -7.99 15.57
N ASP A 944 58.57 -8.26 16.03
CA ASP A 944 59.76 -7.42 15.81
C ASP A 944 60.44 -7.64 14.45
N ARG A 945 59.61 -7.91 13.43
CA ARG A 945 59.96 -7.98 12.02
C ARG A 945 59.07 -7.02 11.23
N GLN A 946 59.58 -6.46 10.13
CA GLN A 946 58.71 -5.76 9.20
C GLN A 946 57.84 -6.79 8.48
N VAL A 947 56.52 -6.68 8.64
CA VAL A 947 55.53 -7.46 7.92
C VAL A 947 54.77 -6.56 6.95
N SER A 948 54.20 -7.14 5.91
CA SER A 948 53.40 -6.43 4.91
C SER A 948 52.50 -7.44 4.21
N ARG A 949 51.26 -7.05 3.84
CA ARG A 949 50.34 -7.90 3.09
C ARG A 949 50.98 -8.41 1.79
N VAL A 950 51.80 -7.59 1.14
CA VAL A 950 52.43 -7.93 -0.14
C VAL A 950 53.94 -7.74 -0.04
N THR A 951 54.69 -8.76 -0.43
CA THR A 951 56.15 -8.75 -0.42
C THR A 951 56.72 -9.25 -1.74
N VAL A 952 57.94 -8.82 -2.06
CA VAL A 952 58.77 -9.48 -3.08
C VAL A 952 59.87 -10.27 -2.39
N GLU A 953 59.83 -11.57 -2.62
CA GLU A 953 60.83 -12.54 -2.16
C GLU A 953 61.91 -12.75 -3.24
N THR A 954 63.13 -12.96 -2.76
CA THR A 954 64.31 -13.42 -3.53
C THR A 954 64.96 -14.49 -2.68
N GLY A 955 65.16 -15.70 -3.21
CA GLY A 955 65.38 -16.94 -2.44
C GLY A 955 66.64 -17.07 -1.55
N SER A 956 67.25 -15.97 -1.13
CA SER A 956 68.33 -15.90 -0.13
C SER A 956 68.37 -14.55 0.64
N GLY A 957 67.33 -13.71 0.52
CA GLY A 957 67.33 -12.35 1.10
C GLY A 957 66.02 -11.97 1.78
N VAL A 958 66.08 -10.96 2.66
CA VAL A 958 64.92 -10.46 3.42
C VAL A 958 63.80 -9.99 2.47
N PRO A 959 62.55 -10.45 2.65
CA PRO A 959 61.43 -10.03 1.82
C PRO A 959 61.23 -8.52 1.83
N LYS A 960 60.99 -7.92 0.65
CA LYS A 960 60.78 -6.47 0.52
C LYS A 960 59.29 -6.16 0.44
N ALA A 961 58.80 -5.37 1.40
CA ALA A 961 57.42 -4.91 1.44
C ALA A 961 57.01 -4.10 0.18
N VAL A 962 55.75 -4.24 -0.21
CA VAL A 962 55.15 -3.61 -1.39
C VAL A 962 53.86 -2.89 -0.96
N ALA A 963 53.74 -1.61 -1.32
CA ALA A 963 52.54 -0.83 -1.02
C ALA A 963 51.29 -1.44 -1.68
N ALA A 964 50.28 -1.78 -0.87
CA ALA A 964 49.06 -2.46 -1.26
C ALA A 964 47.81 -1.81 -0.65
N GLY A 965 46.66 -1.98 -1.30
CA GLY A 965 45.34 -1.75 -0.70
C GLY A 965 44.80 -3.01 -0.01
N PRO A 966 43.55 -3.00 0.47
CA PRO A 966 42.96 -4.15 1.17
C PRO A 966 42.71 -5.36 0.26
N VAL A 967 42.52 -5.15 -1.05
CA VAL A 967 42.33 -6.20 -2.06
C VAL A 967 43.26 -5.93 -3.24
N GLU A 968 43.13 -4.78 -3.89
CA GLU A 968 43.93 -4.40 -5.06
C GLU A 968 45.34 -3.91 -4.69
N VAL A 969 46.25 -3.91 -5.67
CA VAL A 969 47.64 -3.43 -5.54
C VAL A 969 48.01 -2.62 -6.79
N HIS A 970 48.18 -1.30 -6.64
CA HIS A 970 48.57 -0.40 -7.74
C HIS A 970 49.84 0.36 -7.33
N THR A 971 50.99 -0.04 -7.88
CA THR A 971 52.29 0.47 -7.40
C THR A 971 53.38 0.37 -8.48
N THR A 972 54.59 0.86 -8.20
CA THR A 972 55.75 0.72 -9.10
C THR A 972 56.83 -0.13 -8.45
N LEU A 973 57.13 -1.29 -9.05
CA LEU A 973 58.20 -2.17 -8.60
C LEU A 973 59.55 -1.77 -9.23
N PRO A 974 60.63 -1.66 -8.43
CA PRO A 974 61.99 -1.52 -8.97
C PRO A 974 62.48 -2.83 -9.57
N ALA A 975 63.42 -2.74 -10.52
CA ALA A 975 64.12 -3.89 -11.10
C ALA A 975 64.91 -4.70 -10.05
N GLY A 976 65.28 -5.94 -10.38
CA GLY A 976 66.08 -6.81 -9.51
C GLY A 976 66.56 -8.07 -10.23
N GLY A 977 67.35 -8.90 -9.55
CA GLY A 977 67.91 -10.13 -10.12
C GLY A 977 66.87 -11.22 -10.47
N PRO A 978 67.29 -12.33 -11.09
CA PRO A 978 66.39 -13.40 -11.52
C PRO A 978 65.66 -14.11 -10.38
N GLY A 979 64.51 -14.72 -10.71
CA GLY A 979 63.78 -15.61 -9.80
C GLY A 979 63.00 -14.92 -8.68
N ARG A 980 62.56 -13.67 -8.90
CA ARG A 980 61.73 -12.92 -7.94
C ARG A 980 60.31 -13.45 -7.88
N LEU A 981 59.75 -13.49 -6.69
CA LEU A 981 58.37 -13.91 -6.44
C LEU A 981 57.62 -12.78 -5.75
N LEU A 982 56.50 -12.33 -6.33
CA LEU A 982 55.52 -11.54 -5.61
C LEU A 982 54.70 -12.51 -4.75
N ARG A 983 54.56 -12.20 -3.46
CA ARG A 983 53.73 -12.94 -2.50
C ARG A 983 52.67 -12.00 -1.95
N LEU A 984 51.43 -12.45 -1.91
CA LEU A 984 50.33 -11.84 -1.17
C LEU A 984 50.03 -12.75 0.03
N ALA A 985 49.91 -12.19 1.22
CA ALA A 985 49.50 -12.92 2.43
C ALA A 985 47.99 -13.20 2.46
N ASP A 986 47.39 -13.53 1.31
CA ASP A 986 45.98 -13.85 1.16
C ASP A 986 45.84 -15.22 0.48
N THR A 987 44.72 -15.92 0.72
CA THR A 987 44.45 -17.26 0.19
C THR A 987 44.54 -17.29 -1.34
N ALA A 988 45.17 -18.33 -1.90
CA ALA A 988 45.30 -18.52 -3.35
C ALA A 988 43.95 -18.82 -4.02
N ASP A 989 43.69 -18.17 -5.16
CA ASP A 989 42.49 -18.36 -5.99
C ASP A 989 42.80 -18.09 -7.47
N GLU A 990 42.07 -18.73 -8.39
CA GLU A 990 42.29 -18.60 -9.84
C GLU A 990 41.87 -17.23 -10.41
N SER A 991 41.02 -16.48 -9.70
CA SER A 991 40.50 -15.16 -10.12
C SER A 991 41.44 -13.99 -9.80
N TRP A 992 42.54 -14.25 -9.09
CA TRP A 992 43.59 -13.26 -8.84
C TRP A 992 44.41 -13.00 -10.12
N THR A 993 44.32 -11.79 -10.65
CA THR A 993 45.07 -11.35 -11.84
C THR A 993 46.16 -10.37 -11.47
N ALA A 994 47.31 -10.45 -12.14
CA ALA A 994 48.41 -9.51 -11.96
C ALA A 994 49.08 -9.17 -13.29
N THR A 995 49.37 -7.90 -13.50
CA THR A 995 50.12 -7.42 -14.67
C THR A 995 51.28 -6.52 -14.27
N LEU A 996 52.35 -6.55 -15.07
CA LEU A 996 53.47 -5.63 -14.96
C LEU A 996 53.64 -4.89 -16.29
N ASN A 997 53.49 -3.56 -16.28
CA ASN A 997 53.40 -2.72 -17.48
C ASN A 997 52.36 -3.25 -18.49
N GLY A 998 51.22 -3.77 -18.01
CA GLY A 998 50.15 -4.34 -18.85
C GLY A 998 50.43 -5.75 -19.42
N LYS A 999 51.55 -6.40 -19.07
CA LYS A 999 51.81 -7.81 -19.42
C LYS A 999 51.39 -8.72 -18.26
N PRO A 1000 50.62 -9.80 -18.48
CA PRO A 1000 50.20 -10.71 -17.42
C PRO A 1000 51.39 -11.46 -16.81
N LEU A 1001 51.34 -11.68 -15.50
CA LEU A 1001 52.30 -12.49 -14.74
C LEU A 1001 51.78 -13.91 -14.54
N THR A 1002 52.69 -14.88 -14.36
CA THR A 1002 52.29 -16.27 -14.08
C THR A 1002 51.93 -16.44 -12.61
N PRO A 1003 50.68 -16.83 -12.26
CA PRO A 1003 50.31 -17.13 -10.88
C PRO A 1003 51.01 -18.39 -10.37
N THR A 1004 51.17 -18.48 -9.05
CA THR A 1004 51.76 -19.63 -8.35
C THR A 1004 51.41 -19.55 -6.86
N THR A 1005 51.04 -20.67 -6.25
CA THR A 1005 50.86 -20.74 -4.79
C THR A 1005 52.21 -20.65 -4.08
N VAL A 1006 52.24 -19.92 -2.96
CA VAL A 1006 53.41 -19.75 -2.07
C VAL A 1006 53.09 -20.41 -0.73
N ASP A 1007 54.07 -21.04 -0.09
CA ASP A 1007 53.92 -21.72 1.22
C ASP A 1007 52.76 -22.73 1.36
N GLY A 1008 52.22 -23.19 0.22
CA GLY A 1008 51.08 -24.12 0.14
C GLY A 1008 49.69 -23.49 0.30
N TRP A 1009 49.57 -22.17 0.53
CA TRP A 1009 48.27 -21.51 0.76
C TRP A 1009 48.15 -20.10 0.18
N ALA A 1010 49.25 -19.36 0.07
CA ALA A 1010 49.26 -17.92 -0.22
C ALA A 1010 49.29 -17.66 -1.73
N GLN A 1011 48.59 -16.62 -2.21
CA GLN A 1011 48.65 -16.20 -3.61
C GLN A 1011 50.02 -15.60 -3.95
N GLY A 1012 50.54 -15.89 -5.15
CA GLY A 1012 51.78 -15.30 -5.63
C GLY A 1012 51.91 -15.26 -7.15
N PHE A 1013 52.88 -14.50 -7.63
CA PHE A 1013 53.13 -14.28 -9.05
C PHE A 1013 54.63 -14.20 -9.35
N ARG A 1014 55.07 -14.88 -10.41
CA ARG A 1014 56.48 -14.84 -10.85
C ARG A 1014 56.79 -13.49 -11.49
N LEU A 1015 57.78 -12.77 -10.96
CA LEU A 1015 58.20 -11.46 -11.44
C LEU A 1015 59.42 -11.56 -12.37
N PRO A 1016 59.45 -10.78 -13.49
CA PRO A 1016 60.66 -10.62 -14.29
C PRO A 1016 61.70 -9.74 -13.58
N GLU A 1017 62.91 -9.69 -14.14
CA GLU A 1017 64.00 -8.83 -13.64
C GLU A 1017 63.70 -7.33 -13.80
N ALA A 1018 62.97 -6.98 -14.86
CA ALA A 1018 62.63 -5.60 -15.20
C ALA A 1018 61.61 -5.00 -14.21
N GLY A 1019 61.83 -3.75 -13.82
CA GLY A 1019 60.86 -2.97 -13.04
C GLY A 1019 59.68 -2.47 -13.88
N GLY A 1020 58.64 -1.96 -13.23
CA GLY A 1020 57.44 -1.49 -13.89
C GLY A 1020 56.31 -1.13 -12.96
N ARG A 1021 55.23 -0.58 -13.53
CA ARG A 1021 53.94 -0.46 -12.85
C ARG A 1021 53.36 -1.85 -12.67
N LEU A 1022 53.13 -2.25 -11.42
CA LEU A 1022 52.41 -3.45 -11.02
C LEU A 1022 50.95 -3.07 -10.75
N ASP A 1023 50.03 -3.77 -11.39
CA ASP A 1023 48.60 -3.74 -11.09
C ASP A 1023 48.15 -5.18 -10.78
N VAL A 1024 47.67 -5.42 -9.56
CA VAL A 1024 47.08 -6.70 -9.10
C VAL A 1024 45.65 -6.47 -8.66
N THR A 1025 44.75 -7.31 -9.17
CA THR A 1025 43.29 -7.17 -9.07
C THR A 1025 42.65 -8.54 -8.80
N PHE A 1026 41.44 -8.54 -8.25
CA PHE A 1026 40.62 -9.74 -8.14
C PHE A 1026 39.45 -9.61 -9.12
N ASP A 1027 39.53 -10.30 -10.25
CA ASP A 1027 38.52 -10.20 -11.31
C ASP A 1027 37.36 -11.17 -11.02
N ALA A 1028 36.37 -10.69 -10.26
CA ALA A 1028 35.20 -11.48 -9.90
C ALA A 1028 34.54 -12.10 -11.15
N PRO A 1029 34.33 -13.44 -11.20
CA PRO A 1029 33.94 -14.12 -12.42
C PRO A 1029 32.57 -13.66 -12.92
N VAL A 1030 32.38 -13.61 -14.24
CA VAL A 1030 31.14 -13.10 -14.88
C VAL A 1030 29.87 -13.83 -14.38
N THR A 1031 30.02 -15.08 -13.91
CA THR A 1031 28.97 -15.87 -13.25
C THR A 1031 28.49 -15.25 -11.92
N HIS A 1032 29.38 -14.66 -11.11
CA HIS A 1032 29.02 -13.95 -9.87
C HIS A 1032 28.17 -12.71 -10.17
N THR A 1033 28.62 -11.86 -11.09
CA THR A 1033 27.89 -10.66 -11.53
C THR A 1033 26.54 -11.04 -12.17
N GLY A 1034 26.53 -12.06 -13.05
CA GLY A 1034 25.29 -12.58 -13.65
C GLY A 1034 24.31 -13.15 -12.63
N ARG A 1035 24.81 -13.83 -11.58
CA ARG A 1035 24.01 -14.33 -10.45
C ARG A 1035 23.39 -13.19 -9.66
N LEU A 1036 24.14 -12.14 -9.33
CA LEU A 1036 23.62 -10.97 -8.61
C LEU A 1036 22.49 -10.28 -9.39
N TRP A 1037 22.64 -10.09 -10.71
CA TRP A 1037 21.56 -9.57 -11.56
C TRP A 1037 20.33 -10.49 -11.60
N ALA A 1038 20.54 -11.81 -11.68
CA ALA A 1038 19.45 -12.79 -11.67
C ALA A 1038 18.69 -12.83 -10.33
N GLN A 1039 19.41 -12.76 -9.20
CA GLN A 1039 18.84 -12.62 -7.86
C GLN A 1039 18.04 -11.30 -7.74
N GLY A 1040 18.62 -10.17 -8.17
CA GLY A 1040 17.93 -8.87 -8.16
C GLY A 1040 16.62 -8.88 -8.98
N ALA A 1041 16.64 -9.48 -10.17
CA ALA A 1041 15.45 -9.66 -10.99
C ALA A 1041 14.41 -10.58 -10.32
N LEU A 1042 14.85 -11.70 -9.73
CA LEU A 1042 13.97 -12.64 -9.02
C LEU A 1042 13.34 -12.00 -7.77
N ALA A 1043 14.07 -11.16 -7.03
CA ALA A 1043 13.55 -10.40 -5.90
C ALA A 1043 12.42 -9.45 -6.33
N VAL A 1044 12.60 -8.69 -7.42
CA VAL A 1044 11.58 -7.80 -7.98
C VAL A 1044 10.34 -8.60 -8.41
N VAL A 1045 10.53 -9.74 -9.10
CA VAL A 1045 9.43 -10.63 -9.51
C VAL A 1045 8.68 -11.18 -8.28
N LEU A 1046 9.38 -11.63 -7.25
CA LEU A 1046 8.78 -12.16 -6.02
C LEU A 1046 7.99 -11.10 -5.24
N VAL A 1047 8.53 -9.90 -5.10
CA VAL A 1047 7.84 -8.75 -4.48
C VAL A 1047 6.58 -8.39 -5.27
N VAL A 1048 6.68 -8.27 -6.61
CA VAL A 1048 5.50 -8.03 -7.45
C VAL A 1048 4.48 -9.15 -7.26
N LEU A 1049 4.86 -10.42 -7.35
CA LEU A 1049 3.93 -11.56 -7.19
C LEU A 1049 3.21 -11.56 -5.83
N ALA A 1050 3.91 -11.24 -4.74
CA ALA A 1050 3.36 -11.14 -3.39
C ALA A 1050 2.35 -9.99 -3.19
N LEU A 1051 2.61 -8.82 -3.80
CA LEU A 1051 1.78 -7.62 -3.63
C LEU A 1051 0.32 -7.81 -4.11
N PRO A 1052 -0.66 -7.10 -3.52
CA PRO A 1052 -2.00 -7.03 -4.08
C PRO A 1052 -1.92 -6.46 -5.50
N GLY A 1053 -2.44 -7.20 -6.48
CA GLY A 1053 -2.75 -6.61 -7.77
C GLY A 1053 -3.90 -5.63 -7.58
N ARG A 1054 -3.84 -4.47 -8.23
CA ARG A 1054 -4.99 -3.59 -8.34
C ARG A 1054 -6.11 -4.41 -8.96
N ARG A 1055 -7.31 -4.39 -8.37
CA ARG A 1055 -8.48 -4.98 -9.04
C ARG A 1055 -8.61 -4.26 -10.38
N ARG A 1056 -8.76 -5.01 -11.49
CA ARG A 1056 -9.42 -4.40 -12.65
C ARG A 1056 -10.74 -3.88 -12.12
N ASP A 1057 -11.02 -2.60 -12.32
CA ASP A 1057 -12.30 -1.99 -11.98
C ASP A 1057 -13.34 -2.66 -12.91
N VAL A 1058 -13.90 -3.79 -12.45
CA VAL A 1058 -15.03 -4.48 -13.09
C VAL A 1058 -16.24 -3.57 -12.94
N ASP A 1059 -17.11 -3.55 -13.96
CA ASP A 1059 -18.18 -2.56 -14.13
C ASP A 1059 -19.03 -2.39 -12.86
N ASP A 1060 -18.66 -1.35 -12.10
CA ASP A 1060 -18.90 -1.21 -10.65
C ASP A 1060 -20.27 -0.56 -10.35
N ASP A 1061 -20.96 -0.17 -11.43
CA ASP A 1061 -22.23 0.56 -11.47
C ASP A 1061 -23.38 -0.31 -12.03
N LEU A 1062 -23.08 -1.53 -12.49
CA LEU A 1062 -24.12 -2.56 -12.66
C LEU A 1062 -24.60 -2.97 -11.26
N PRO A 1063 -25.91 -3.23 -11.06
CA PRO A 1063 -26.36 -3.87 -9.83
C PRO A 1063 -25.66 -5.23 -9.71
N ASP A 1064 -25.31 -5.65 -8.49
CA ASP A 1064 -24.80 -7.00 -8.21
C ASP A 1064 -25.82 -8.02 -8.73
N GLU A 1065 -25.59 -8.60 -9.91
CA GLU A 1065 -26.39 -9.73 -10.38
C GLU A 1065 -26.30 -10.81 -9.30
N PRO A 1066 -27.44 -11.35 -8.81
CA PRO A 1066 -27.44 -12.35 -7.76
C PRO A 1066 -26.77 -13.61 -8.30
N VAL A 1067 -25.45 -13.71 -8.07
CA VAL A 1067 -24.51 -14.59 -8.79
C VAL A 1067 -25.15 -15.93 -9.03
N ALA A 1068 -25.54 -16.17 -10.29
CA ALA A 1068 -26.32 -17.33 -10.67
C ALA A 1068 -25.59 -18.58 -10.18
N VAL A 1069 -26.09 -19.18 -9.09
CA VAL A 1069 -25.39 -20.25 -8.39
C VAL A 1069 -25.20 -21.36 -9.41
N PRO A 1070 -23.95 -21.65 -9.85
CA PRO A 1070 -23.75 -22.60 -10.94
C PRO A 1070 -24.33 -23.91 -10.48
N ALA A 1071 -25.38 -24.37 -11.19
CA ALA A 1071 -26.18 -25.51 -10.79
C ALA A 1071 -25.23 -26.66 -10.47
N GLN A 1072 -25.30 -27.17 -9.24
CA GLN A 1072 -24.27 -28.06 -8.70
C GLN A 1072 -23.96 -29.16 -9.69
N ASP A 1073 -22.69 -29.32 -10.06
CA ASP A 1073 -22.23 -30.45 -10.88
C ASP A 1073 -22.58 -31.74 -10.14
N VAL A 1074 -23.70 -32.37 -10.52
CA VAL A 1074 -24.18 -33.59 -9.89
C VAL A 1074 -23.32 -34.76 -10.37
N THR A 1075 -22.13 -34.88 -9.78
CA THR A 1075 -21.16 -35.95 -10.02
C THR A 1075 -21.67 -37.28 -9.45
N GLY A 1076 -22.71 -37.80 -10.08
CA GLY A 1076 -23.45 -39.02 -9.72
C GLY A 1076 -24.38 -39.52 -10.83
N ASP A 1077 -24.86 -38.64 -11.71
CA ASP A 1077 -25.82 -38.99 -12.77
C ASP A 1077 -25.23 -39.93 -13.83
N GLY A 1078 -25.53 -41.23 -13.66
CA GLY A 1078 -25.14 -42.30 -14.55
C GLY A 1078 -25.72 -42.16 -15.98
N ARG A 1079 -25.10 -42.85 -16.94
CA ARG A 1079 -25.31 -42.67 -18.40
C ARG A 1079 -26.77 -42.73 -18.87
N ARG A 1080 -27.69 -43.34 -18.11
CA ARG A 1080 -29.13 -43.39 -18.42
C ARG A 1080 -29.83 -42.05 -18.20
N ALA A 1081 -29.51 -41.32 -17.13
CA ALA A 1081 -30.13 -40.02 -16.83
C ALA A 1081 -29.81 -38.99 -17.91
N ARG A 1082 -28.55 -38.95 -18.38
CA ARG A 1082 -28.12 -38.06 -19.47
C ARG A 1082 -28.84 -38.34 -20.80
N ARG A 1083 -29.20 -39.59 -21.10
CA ARG A 1083 -30.01 -39.91 -22.30
C ARG A 1083 -31.45 -39.42 -22.16
N LEU A 1084 -32.06 -39.56 -20.98
CA LEU A 1084 -33.42 -39.10 -20.74
C LEU A 1084 -33.54 -37.57 -20.80
N ARG A 1085 -32.53 -36.83 -20.29
CA ARG A 1085 -32.44 -35.37 -20.50
C ARG A 1085 -32.30 -35.01 -21.98
N ALA A 1086 -31.34 -35.61 -22.68
CA ALA A 1086 -31.13 -35.35 -24.11
C ALA A 1086 -32.34 -35.72 -24.99
N GLN A 1087 -33.17 -36.69 -24.58
CA GLN A 1087 -34.45 -36.96 -25.26
C GLN A 1087 -35.49 -35.87 -24.96
N ALA A 1088 -35.66 -35.47 -23.69
CA ALA A 1088 -36.60 -34.41 -23.34
C ALA A 1088 -36.22 -33.04 -23.95
N GLU A 1089 -34.91 -32.76 -24.07
CA GLU A 1089 -34.38 -31.58 -24.76
C GLU A 1089 -34.65 -31.66 -26.27
N ALA A 1090 -34.42 -32.81 -26.92
CA ALA A 1090 -34.73 -33.02 -28.34
C ALA A 1090 -36.24 -33.09 -28.68
N GLU A 1091 -37.10 -33.42 -27.71
CA GLU A 1091 -38.56 -33.34 -27.84
C GLU A 1091 -39.07 -31.91 -27.66
N ALA A 1092 -38.33 -31.04 -26.96
CA ALA A 1092 -38.66 -29.63 -26.77
C ALA A 1092 -38.23 -28.71 -27.94
N GLU A 1093 -37.28 -29.13 -28.78
CA GLU A 1093 -36.76 -28.34 -29.91
C GLU A 1093 -37.49 -28.58 -31.25
N GLN A 1094 -38.59 -29.33 -31.30
CA GLN A 1094 -39.36 -29.51 -32.54
C GLN A 1094 -40.22 -28.27 -32.89
N PRO A 1095 -40.00 -27.63 -34.06
CA PRO A 1095 -40.77 -26.46 -34.45
C PRO A 1095 -42.18 -26.84 -34.94
N THR A 1096 -43.20 -26.10 -34.50
CA THR A 1096 -44.58 -26.25 -34.96
C THR A 1096 -44.82 -25.54 -36.30
N ASP A 1097 -45.38 -26.28 -37.26
CA ASP A 1097 -45.65 -25.84 -38.63
C ASP A 1097 -46.96 -25.00 -38.71
N PRO A 1098 -46.96 -23.77 -39.25
CA PRO A 1098 -48.11 -22.87 -39.13
C PRO A 1098 -49.12 -23.01 -40.29
N GLY A 1099 -50.20 -23.77 -40.09
CA GLY A 1099 -51.36 -23.68 -40.98
C GLY A 1099 -52.53 -24.63 -40.76
N LEU A 1100 -53.57 -24.18 -40.04
CA LEU A 1100 -55.03 -24.30 -40.32
C LEU A 1100 -55.84 -23.71 -39.12
N PRO A 1101 -57.11 -23.29 -39.29
CA PRO A 1101 -57.76 -22.28 -38.43
C PRO A 1101 -58.63 -22.80 -37.25
N ASP A 1102 -59.11 -21.84 -36.46
CA ASP A 1102 -59.74 -21.98 -35.13
C ASP A 1102 -61.03 -22.81 -35.03
N LEU A 1103 -61.19 -23.45 -33.87
CA LEU A 1103 -62.47 -23.64 -33.17
C LEU A 1103 -62.29 -23.31 -31.66
N PRO A 1104 -63.35 -22.89 -30.95
CA PRO A 1104 -63.21 -22.01 -29.77
C PRO A 1104 -62.73 -22.69 -28.48
N GLN A 1105 -62.10 -21.90 -27.61
CA GLN A 1105 -61.59 -22.31 -26.30
C GLN A 1105 -62.71 -22.47 -25.26
N GLU A 1106 -62.81 -23.64 -24.65
CA GLU A 1106 -63.40 -23.83 -23.32
C GLU A 1106 -62.28 -23.88 -22.26
N VAL A 1107 -62.57 -23.42 -21.04
CA VAL A 1107 -61.59 -23.33 -19.93
C VAL A 1107 -61.94 -24.32 -18.80
N PRO A 1108 -61.12 -25.36 -18.58
CA PRO A 1108 -61.13 -26.14 -17.34
C PRO A 1108 -59.99 -25.70 -16.41
N VAL A 1109 -60.33 -25.39 -15.15
CA VAL A 1109 -59.35 -25.08 -14.08
C VAL A 1109 -58.79 -26.38 -13.48
N ALA A 1110 -57.58 -26.32 -12.91
CA ALA A 1110 -56.76 -27.46 -12.51
C ALA A 1110 -57.43 -28.47 -11.53
N ALA A 1111 -57.07 -29.74 -11.71
CA ALA A 1111 -57.42 -30.89 -10.88
C ALA A 1111 -56.13 -31.60 -10.36
N PRO A 1112 -56.21 -32.49 -9.34
CA PRO A 1112 -55.19 -32.51 -8.29
C PRO A 1112 -54.11 -33.61 -8.39
N VAL A 1113 -53.04 -33.41 -7.62
CA VAL A 1113 -51.93 -34.37 -7.39
C VAL A 1113 -52.00 -34.88 -5.92
N PRO A 1114 -51.65 -36.15 -5.62
CA PRO A 1114 -52.18 -36.83 -4.42
C PRO A 1114 -51.59 -36.42 -3.06
N GLN A 1115 -52.40 -36.62 -2.03
CA GLN A 1115 -52.00 -36.52 -0.61
C GLN A 1115 -51.21 -37.76 -0.16
N GLN A 1116 -50.21 -37.56 0.70
CA GLN A 1116 -49.86 -38.54 1.74
C GLN A 1116 -50.62 -38.15 3.02
N GLN A 1117 -51.24 -39.11 3.69
CA GLN A 1117 -52.16 -38.85 4.80
C GLN A 1117 -51.46 -38.60 6.14
N ALA A 1118 -52.16 -37.90 7.03
CA ALA A 1118 -51.67 -37.51 8.34
C ALA A 1118 -51.73 -38.66 9.38
N TYR A 1119 -51.02 -38.47 10.49
CA TYR A 1119 -51.15 -39.27 11.71
C TYR A 1119 -52.02 -38.53 12.72
N GLY A 1120 -53.06 -39.18 13.27
CA GLY A 1120 -53.86 -38.58 14.34
C GLY A 1120 -55.26 -39.13 14.56
N GLU A 1121 -55.45 -40.45 14.69
CA GLU A 1121 -56.70 -40.99 15.27
C GLU A 1121 -56.45 -42.22 16.17
N TRP A 1122 -57.42 -42.53 17.03
CA TRP A 1122 -57.33 -43.36 18.25
C TRP A 1122 -57.48 -44.88 17.92
N ASP A 1123 -57.42 -45.88 18.82
CA ASP A 1123 -57.62 -45.93 20.29
C ASP A 1123 -57.03 -47.23 20.93
N ALA A 1124 -57.21 -47.39 22.25
CA ALA A 1124 -57.02 -48.57 23.12
C ALA A 1124 -55.60 -48.87 23.69
N ALA A 1125 -55.60 -49.31 24.97
CA ALA A 1125 -54.44 -49.51 25.87
C ALA A 1125 -54.30 -51.00 26.31
N PRO A 1126 -53.56 -51.47 27.37
CA PRO A 1126 -53.01 -50.78 28.57
C PRO A 1126 -51.57 -51.15 29.03
N ALA A 1127 -50.99 -50.37 29.97
CA ALA A 1127 -50.40 -50.80 31.26
C ALA A 1127 -49.38 -49.78 31.88
N ASP A 1128 -49.62 -49.40 33.15
CA ASP A 1128 -48.72 -48.98 34.26
C ASP A 1128 -47.28 -48.44 34.03
N ALA A 1129 -46.78 -47.44 34.79
CA ALA A 1129 -47.38 -46.62 35.87
C ALA A 1129 -46.53 -45.36 36.23
N GLY A 1130 -47.13 -44.37 36.91
CA GLY A 1130 -46.41 -43.48 37.86
C GLY A 1130 -46.51 -41.93 37.73
N ALA A 1131 -47.66 -41.34 38.11
CA ALA A 1131 -47.92 -39.92 38.54
C ALA A 1131 -47.33 -38.72 37.71
N GLY A 1132 -48.05 -37.65 37.32
CA GLY A 1132 -49.33 -37.06 37.77
C GLY A 1132 -49.06 -35.81 38.65
N TYR A 1133 -49.62 -34.60 38.46
CA TYR A 1133 -50.76 -34.05 37.69
C TYR A 1133 -50.44 -32.56 37.30
N GLY A 1134 -51.20 -31.77 36.50
CA GLY A 1134 -52.42 -31.98 35.70
C GLY A 1134 -53.38 -30.75 35.68
N GLN A 1135 -54.06 -30.50 34.55
CA GLN A 1135 -55.19 -29.54 34.32
C GLN A 1135 -54.89 -28.01 34.38
N TYR A 1136 -55.66 -27.10 33.71
CA TYR A 1136 -56.98 -27.16 33.06
C TYR A 1136 -57.04 -26.48 31.66
N ASP A 1137 -58.13 -26.72 30.91
CA ASP A 1137 -58.44 -26.24 29.54
C ASP A 1137 -59.15 -24.86 29.44
N GLN A 1138 -59.12 -24.27 28.22
CA GLN A 1138 -60.27 -23.77 27.39
C GLN A 1138 -59.94 -22.47 26.60
N GLN A 1139 -60.70 -22.03 25.57
CA GLN A 1139 -61.21 -22.61 24.31
C GLN A 1139 -61.89 -21.45 23.48
N PHE A 1140 -62.28 -21.71 22.22
CA PHE A 1140 -63.27 -20.96 21.38
C PHE A 1140 -62.94 -19.62 20.67
N GLN A 1141 -62.89 -19.72 19.33
CA GLN A 1141 -63.56 -18.92 18.26
C GLN A 1141 -63.48 -17.36 18.16
N GLY A 1142 -63.41 -16.88 16.90
CA GLY A 1142 -63.73 -15.50 16.48
C GLY A 1142 -63.47 -15.28 14.98
N ALA A 1143 -64.44 -14.76 14.21
CA ALA A 1143 -64.42 -14.77 12.73
C ALA A 1143 -64.16 -13.41 12.05
N GLN A 1144 -63.61 -13.49 10.83
CA GLN A 1144 -63.83 -12.67 9.62
C GLN A 1144 -64.12 -11.14 9.68
N GLN A 1145 -63.33 -10.44 8.84
CA GLN A 1145 -63.72 -9.40 7.86
C GLN A 1145 -63.87 -7.90 8.22
N GLN A 1146 -63.22 -7.11 7.34
CA GLN A 1146 -63.55 -5.78 6.80
C GLN A 1146 -63.15 -4.47 7.55
N TYR A 1147 -62.70 -3.52 6.71
CA TYR A 1147 -62.25 -2.13 6.93
C TYR A 1147 -63.40 -1.21 7.38
N PRO A 1148 -63.15 -0.08 8.10
CA PRO A 1148 -62.52 1.12 7.51
C PRO A 1148 -61.56 1.91 8.43
N ALA A 1149 -61.13 3.09 7.96
CA ALA A 1149 -60.12 3.94 8.57
C ALA A 1149 -60.61 4.77 9.78
N GLY A 1150 -59.68 5.15 10.66
CA GLY A 1150 -59.95 6.04 11.80
C GLY A 1150 -58.67 6.43 12.56
N ALA A 1151 -58.69 7.62 13.16
CA ALA A 1151 -57.60 8.28 13.86
C ALA A 1151 -56.92 7.47 14.98
N TYR A 1152 -55.66 7.81 15.26
CA TYR A 1152 -55.04 7.60 16.57
C TYR A 1152 -54.43 8.91 17.08
N ASP A 1153 -54.94 9.38 18.21
CA ASP A 1153 -54.24 10.31 19.08
C ASP A 1153 -54.15 9.72 20.50
N GLN A 1154 -53.08 10.11 21.16
CA GLN A 1154 -52.56 9.89 22.52
C GLN A 1154 -53.31 9.10 23.62
N GLN A 1155 -52.48 8.27 24.28
CA GLN A 1155 -52.32 8.09 25.75
C GLN A 1155 -53.38 7.35 26.59
N HIS A 1156 -52.86 6.58 27.57
CA HIS A 1156 -53.17 6.61 29.03
C HIS A 1156 -51.93 6.01 29.76
N TYR A 1157 -51.24 6.74 30.65
CA TYR A 1157 -51.37 6.75 32.13
C TYR A 1157 -50.89 5.46 32.84
N GLN A 1158 -50.20 5.46 34.01
CA GLN A 1158 -49.75 6.47 35.01
C GLN A 1158 -48.47 5.87 35.71
N ALA A 1159 -47.63 6.52 36.55
CA ALA A 1159 -47.79 7.71 37.39
C ALA A 1159 -46.45 8.45 37.70
N ASP A 1160 -46.59 9.73 38.08
CA ASP A 1160 -45.61 10.61 38.76
C ASP A 1160 -45.59 10.29 40.29
N PRO A 1161 -44.75 10.86 41.20
CA PRO A 1161 -44.80 12.30 41.51
C PRO A 1161 -43.50 13.00 42.02
N TYR A 1162 -43.25 14.24 41.55
CA TYR A 1162 -43.05 15.49 42.33
C TYR A 1162 -41.99 16.47 41.80
N GLN A 1163 -42.48 17.58 41.23
CA GLN A 1163 -42.05 18.99 41.38
C GLN A 1163 -40.56 19.40 41.18
N GLY A 1164 -40.25 20.49 40.47
CA GLY A 1164 -41.11 21.43 39.74
C GLY A 1164 -40.52 22.85 39.68
N GLY A 1165 -40.72 23.55 38.56
CA GLY A 1165 -40.26 24.94 38.38
C GLY A 1165 -40.10 25.33 36.92
N GLN A 1166 -41.12 25.98 36.34
CA GLN A 1166 -41.10 26.52 34.97
C GLN A 1166 -40.55 27.95 34.96
N TYR A 1167 -39.92 28.37 33.84
CA TYR A 1167 -40.21 29.68 33.28
C TYR A 1167 -39.95 29.75 31.77
N ASP A 1168 -40.83 30.48 31.08
CA ASP A 1168 -40.91 30.74 29.63
C ASP A 1168 -42.02 31.80 29.43
N PRO A 1169 -42.18 32.49 28.29
CA PRO A 1169 -41.20 33.15 27.42
C PRO A 1169 -41.32 34.70 27.49
N TYR A 1170 -40.57 35.42 26.63
CA TYR A 1170 -40.75 36.84 26.27
C TYR A 1170 -40.84 37.90 27.40
N ALA A 1171 -39.67 38.43 27.79
CA ALA A 1171 -39.54 39.79 28.30
C ALA A 1171 -38.64 40.61 27.35
N SER A 1172 -39.05 41.83 27.00
CA SER A 1172 -38.44 42.62 25.92
C SER A 1172 -37.78 43.92 26.38
N TYR A 1173 -36.78 44.38 25.60
CA TYR A 1173 -36.24 45.74 25.56
C TYR A 1173 -35.50 46.29 26.81
N GLY A 1174 -34.21 46.56 26.60
CA GLY A 1174 -33.55 47.78 27.10
C GLY A 1174 -32.62 47.63 28.32
N GLY A 1175 -31.73 48.62 28.48
CA GLY A 1175 -30.99 48.86 29.73
C GLY A 1175 -29.52 48.42 29.73
N THR A 1176 -28.62 49.32 29.31
CA THR A 1176 -27.20 49.27 29.68
C THR A 1176 -27.00 49.60 31.17
N THR A 1177 -26.27 48.77 31.93
CA THR A 1177 -25.26 49.20 32.94
C THR A 1177 -24.58 48.00 33.63
N ALA A 1178 -23.28 48.11 33.92
CA ALA A 1178 -22.59 47.37 34.99
C ALA A 1178 -22.63 48.21 36.30
N PRO A 1179 -22.36 47.69 37.52
CA PRO A 1179 -21.00 47.25 37.92
C PRO A 1179 -20.91 46.14 39.02
N TYR A 1180 -19.67 45.91 39.47
CA TYR A 1180 -19.13 45.40 40.77
C TYR A 1180 -20.08 45.34 42.00
N ASP A 1181 -19.90 44.45 43.01
CA ASP A 1181 -18.70 44.31 43.89
C ASP A 1181 -18.63 42.94 44.64
N GLN A 1182 -17.45 42.39 45.02
CA GLN A 1182 -16.79 42.34 46.37
C GLN A 1182 -17.61 41.77 47.56
N THR A 1183 -17.05 41.11 48.60
CA THR A 1183 -15.68 40.88 49.17
C THR A 1183 -15.57 39.39 49.67
N TYR A 1184 -14.45 38.77 50.10
CA TYR A 1184 -13.50 39.01 51.23
C TYR A 1184 -12.52 37.76 51.30
N THR A 1185 -11.38 37.60 52.01
CA THR A 1185 -10.51 38.35 52.98
C THR A 1185 -9.07 37.76 52.96
N GLN A 1186 -8.05 38.53 53.41
CA GLN A 1186 -6.77 38.15 54.10
C GLN A 1186 -5.84 37.00 53.58
N GLY A 1187 -4.50 37.14 53.56
CA GLY A 1187 -3.65 38.33 53.80
C GLY A 1187 -2.16 38.03 54.08
N TYR A 1188 -1.29 39.05 53.87
CA TYR A 1188 0.15 39.17 54.24
C TYR A 1188 1.16 38.19 53.56
N ASP A 1189 2.42 38.54 53.26
CA ASP A 1189 3.16 39.80 53.49
C ASP A 1189 4.23 40.14 52.40
N ALA A 1190 4.81 41.34 52.53
CA ALA A 1190 5.71 42.14 51.69
C ALA A 1190 7.18 41.61 51.46
N THR A 1191 8.17 42.27 50.81
CA THR A 1191 8.37 43.68 50.33
C THR A 1191 9.53 43.84 49.30
N TYR A 1192 9.46 44.88 48.45
CA TYR A 1192 10.54 45.78 47.93
C TYR A 1192 11.62 45.35 46.88
N ASP A 1193 12.21 46.40 46.28
CA ASP A 1193 13.17 46.56 45.16
C ASP A 1193 14.54 47.09 45.71
N PRO A 1194 15.57 47.62 44.98
CA PRO A 1194 16.04 47.51 43.57
C PRO A 1194 17.55 47.13 43.42
N SER A 1195 18.07 47.05 42.17
CA SER A 1195 19.11 48.00 41.65
C SER A 1195 19.92 47.60 40.38
N HIS A 1196 20.15 48.63 39.55
CA HIS A 1196 21.28 48.93 38.62
C HIS A 1196 21.97 47.88 37.70
N GLY A 1197 22.13 48.29 36.43
CA GLY A 1197 23.49 48.50 35.87
C GLY A 1197 23.73 48.28 34.36
N THR A 1198 23.73 49.37 33.56
CA THR A 1198 24.54 49.64 32.31
C THR A 1198 24.81 48.53 31.26
N GLY A 1199 24.76 48.76 29.94
CA GLY A 1199 24.48 49.96 29.13
C GLY A 1199 25.10 49.89 27.71
N ALA A 1200 24.79 50.87 26.85
CA ALA A 1200 25.45 51.23 25.57
C ALA A 1200 25.39 50.27 24.33
N ASP A 1201 24.53 50.66 23.38
CA ASP A 1201 24.84 51.02 21.96
C ASP A 1201 25.42 50.05 20.89
N SER A 1202 24.85 50.22 19.68
CA SER A 1202 25.42 49.95 18.33
C SER A 1202 25.52 48.49 17.86
N GLU A 1203 25.45 48.14 16.56
CA GLU A 1203 25.36 48.93 15.31
C GLU A 1203 24.19 48.48 14.39
N ARG A 1204 23.85 49.30 13.39
CA ARG A 1204 23.16 48.87 12.15
C ARG A 1204 24.17 48.64 11.03
N ARG A 1205 23.93 47.68 10.13
CA ARG A 1205 24.25 47.89 8.70
C ARG A 1205 23.44 47.03 7.74
N ASP A 1206 23.00 47.66 6.65
CA ASP A 1206 22.55 46.99 5.43
C ASP A 1206 23.72 46.30 4.70
N GLY A 1207 23.42 45.24 3.94
CA GLY A 1207 24.38 44.54 3.08
C GLY A 1207 23.68 43.74 1.99
N SER A 1208 23.68 44.26 0.76
CA SER A 1208 23.00 43.67 -0.40
C SER A 1208 23.92 42.79 -1.27
N GLN A 1209 23.32 41.87 -2.03
CA GLN A 1209 23.91 41.06 -3.11
C GLN A 1209 24.88 39.93 -2.69
N GLN A 1210 24.40 38.69 -2.76
CA GLN A 1210 24.53 37.85 -3.97
C GLN A 1210 23.40 36.80 -4.03
#